data_AF-A0A7Y5S2Y7-F1
#
_entry.id   AF-A0A7Y5S2Y7-F1
#
_cell.length_a   1.000
_cell.length_b   1.000
_cell.length_c   1.000
_cell.angle_alpha   90.00
_cell.angle_beta   90.00
_cell.angle_gamma   90.00
#
_symmetry.space_group_name_H-M   'P 1'
#
loop_
_entity.id
_entity.type
_entity.pdbx_description
1 polymer ?
#
loop_
_entity_poly.entity_id
_entity_poly.type
_entity_poly.pdbx_seq_one_letter_code
_entity_poly.pdbx_strand_id
1 'polypeptide(L)'
;MRTVLGHVVVVALAAAWPALGNQSVDAAASSGNTARYVAIPNVREFSGELIARPTQHEDWMKRGLTDAQAQQQAQLATTALSAYARIDYVPETDEYIIEVPAGKDENAVADELLATGLFQYVEPNWIVYPVACPNDPLLGNQWHHAASRMQSCDAWGLHTGNPTVGVGICDTGVLTTHQDLLLNRRQAYNAVDQLWESQGGAIGPIHPHGTQTTGCAAANGNNGVGVSGTGWNLGHRMLRVSNSTGGGSSLAVLQHAARKSIESGDKVASVSYSGVDSASNLTTATYIKNLGGMLVWAAGNENRNLTLGDRDADDIIVVAATDSNDAKASFSNYGIFVDVAAPGVSVYTTTSSSNSAYTAVSGTSFACPLTAGLVGLIWSANPSLTHDQVEAVLKQGCKDLGAAGVDNIFGHGRINSYNSLVLAGGGGGITDCNGNGVDDATDIANGTSQDCNANGVPDECDIAGGTSQDANGNGVPDECDPPPPASGVLWLVFETSVSLPGLGTVAPQDVVSYDESTNTWAMIFDGSDVGLSSLAIDGLARMSDGSLLLSFTAAATIPGVSGTVDDSDIVRFVPTSLGANTAGAFSWYFDGSDVGLTTNDEDVDAIALTADGRLVLSTLGSFSVSGVSGTDADLIVFNATSLGANTAGTFQMYFDGSDVGLSTTNEDVDAACILPNGDILLSTIGNFSVAGVSGQDEDMIAFTPTSLGTNTAGSFSMRLDFSTIGVTTDVRAVAFVE
;
A
#
# COMPACT_ATOMS: atom_id res chain seq x y z
N MET A 1 57.41 -28.08 -44.60
CA MET A 1 56.64 -27.21 -45.51
C MET A 1 55.46 -28.03 -46.04
N ARG A 2 54.19 -27.63 -45.99
CA ARG A 2 53.49 -26.47 -45.39
C ARG A 2 52.01 -26.87 -45.11
N THR A 3 51.40 -26.26 -44.08
CA THR A 3 49.97 -25.87 -43.85
C THR A 3 48.91 -26.45 -44.83
N VAL A 4 47.86 -27.22 -44.48
CA VAL A 4 47.19 -27.65 -43.22
C VAL A 4 46.27 -26.60 -42.52
N LEU A 5 45.00 -27.00 -42.23
CA LEU A 5 43.89 -26.37 -41.45
C LEU A 5 42.69 -25.87 -42.31
N GLY A 6 41.42 -26.13 -41.95
CA GLY A 6 40.89 -27.02 -40.89
C GLY A 6 39.35 -27.09 -40.87
N HIS A 7 38.78 -28.28 -40.67
CA HIS A 7 37.39 -28.49 -40.23
C HIS A 7 37.38 -28.70 -38.71
N VAL A 8 36.32 -28.30 -38.01
CA VAL A 8 36.08 -28.66 -36.60
C VAL A 8 34.62 -29.09 -36.40
N VAL A 9 34.44 -30.11 -35.56
CA VAL A 9 33.17 -30.72 -35.13
C VAL A 9 33.06 -30.56 -33.60
N VAL A 10 31.86 -30.24 -33.09
CA VAL A 10 31.44 -30.50 -31.69
C VAL A 10 29.95 -30.88 -31.76
N VAL A 11 29.61 -32.17 -31.71
CA VAL A 11 29.24 -32.97 -30.53
C VAL A 11 27.97 -32.49 -29.82
N ALA A 12 26.95 -33.36 -29.80
CA ALA A 12 25.72 -33.18 -29.06
C ALA A 12 25.84 -33.76 -27.64
N LEU A 13 25.16 -33.15 -26.67
CA LEU A 13 24.87 -33.72 -25.36
C LEU A 13 23.46 -33.30 -24.94
N ALA A 14 22.56 -34.27 -24.85
CA ALA A 14 21.25 -34.08 -24.25
C ALA A 14 21.34 -34.37 -22.75
N ALA A 15 20.68 -33.55 -21.94
CA ALA A 15 20.34 -33.86 -20.56
C ALA A 15 18.82 -33.74 -20.42
N ALA A 16 18.15 -34.86 -20.15
CA ALA A 16 16.72 -34.90 -19.88
C ALA A 16 16.50 -35.08 -18.37
N TRP A 17 15.45 -34.47 -17.84
CA TRP A 17 14.82 -34.87 -16.58
C TRP A 17 13.32 -35.15 -16.80
N PRO A 18 12.71 -35.98 -15.94
CA PRO A 18 11.71 -36.94 -16.42
C PRO A 18 10.28 -36.40 -16.45
N ALA A 19 9.55 -36.79 -17.49
CA ALA A 19 8.09 -36.65 -17.54
C ALA A 19 7.42 -37.56 -16.51
N LEU A 20 6.52 -36.99 -15.70
CA LEU A 20 5.58 -37.75 -14.87
C LEU A 20 4.20 -37.77 -15.52
N GLY A 21 3.76 -38.98 -15.93
CA GLY A 21 2.35 -39.35 -15.94
C GLY A 21 1.43 -38.72 -17.00
N ASN A 22 1.60 -39.06 -18.27
CA ASN A 22 0.53 -38.89 -19.24
C ASN A 22 -0.57 -39.97 -19.03
N GLN A 23 -1.74 -39.57 -18.52
CA GLN A 23 -2.98 -40.34 -18.62
C GLN A 23 -3.81 -39.73 -19.76
N SER A 24 -3.67 -40.31 -20.95
CA SER A 24 -4.47 -39.94 -22.12
C SER A 24 -5.94 -40.28 -21.89
N VAL A 25 -6.82 -39.27 -21.96
CA VAL A 25 -8.24 -39.45 -22.27
C VAL A 25 -8.48 -39.04 -23.73
N ASP A 26 -9.29 -39.84 -24.42
CA ASP A 26 -9.34 -39.89 -25.88
C ASP A 26 -9.73 -38.58 -26.58
N ALA A 27 -9.06 -38.30 -27.69
CA ALA A 27 -9.48 -37.31 -28.66
C ALA A 27 -10.73 -37.79 -29.42
N ALA A 28 -11.91 -37.56 -28.83
CA ALA A 28 -13.18 -37.60 -29.54
C ALA A 28 -13.32 -36.30 -30.35
N ALA A 29 -13.27 -36.40 -31.68
CA ALA A 29 -13.36 -35.24 -32.56
C ALA A 29 -14.71 -34.51 -32.44
N SER A 30 -14.68 -33.21 -32.12
CA SER A 30 -15.78 -32.28 -32.37
C SER A 30 -15.29 -31.18 -33.32
N SER A 31 -15.89 -31.13 -34.50
CA SER A 31 -15.68 -30.04 -35.45
C SER A 31 -16.42 -28.79 -34.96
N GLY A 32 -15.68 -27.86 -34.36
CA GLY A 32 -16.27 -26.66 -33.76
C GLY A 32 -15.20 -25.73 -33.16
N ASN A 33 -14.16 -25.42 -33.92
CA ASN A 33 -13.16 -24.45 -33.48
C ASN A 33 -13.77 -23.04 -33.51
N THR A 34 -14.39 -22.62 -32.41
CA THR A 34 -14.76 -21.22 -32.19
C THR A 34 -13.48 -20.42 -32.08
N ALA A 35 -13.26 -19.51 -33.03
CA ALA A 35 -12.15 -18.56 -32.98
C ALA A 35 -12.15 -17.84 -31.61
N ARG A 36 -10.99 -17.83 -30.95
CA ARG A 36 -10.76 -17.22 -29.64
C ARG A 36 -11.07 -15.73 -29.65
N TYR A 37 -10.78 -15.09 -30.78
CA TYR A 37 -10.96 -13.68 -31.08
C TYR A 37 -11.90 -13.55 -32.28
N VAL A 38 -12.95 -12.75 -32.11
CA VAL A 38 -13.98 -12.51 -33.14
C VAL A 38 -14.26 -11.02 -33.25
N ALA A 39 -13.92 -10.46 -34.41
CA ALA A 39 -14.26 -9.10 -34.80
C ALA A 39 -15.78 -8.95 -34.96
N ILE A 40 -16.32 -7.84 -34.46
CA ILE A 40 -17.74 -7.48 -34.50
C ILE A 40 -17.85 -6.06 -35.05
N PRO A 41 -18.44 -5.86 -36.25
CA PRO A 41 -18.49 -4.55 -36.89
C PRO A 41 -19.12 -3.47 -36.03
N ASN A 42 -18.48 -2.29 -35.95
CA ASN A 42 -18.86 -1.13 -35.13
C ASN A 42 -18.93 -1.41 -33.60
N VAL A 43 -18.26 -2.46 -33.11
CA VAL A 43 -18.17 -2.79 -31.68
C VAL A 43 -16.71 -3.03 -31.28
N ARG A 44 -16.05 -3.98 -31.96
CA ARG A 44 -14.61 -4.23 -31.88
C ARG A 44 -14.12 -4.78 -33.21
N GLU A 45 -13.31 -4.03 -33.93
CA GLU A 45 -12.79 -4.40 -35.24
C GLU A 45 -11.29 -4.64 -35.17
N PHE A 46 -10.80 -5.64 -35.89
CA PHE A 46 -9.39 -6.02 -35.82
C PHE A 46 -8.51 -4.95 -36.51
N SER A 47 -7.49 -4.41 -35.84
CA SER A 47 -6.63 -3.36 -36.42
C SER A 47 -5.69 -3.89 -37.51
N GLY A 48 -5.35 -5.19 -37.47
CA GLY A 48 -4.22 -5.77 -38.21
C GLY A 48 -3.01 -6.11 -37.33
N GLU A 49 -3.04 -5.74 -36.05
CA GLU A 49 -1.92 -5.85 -35.11
C GLU A 49 -2.29 -6.70 -33.88
N LEU A 50 -1.30 -7.31 -33.23
CA LEU A 50 -1.44 -7.94 -31.93
C LEU A 50 -0.69 -7.13 -30.86
N ILE A 51 -1.22 -7.15 -29.64
CA ILE A 51 -0.51 -6.79 -28.42
C ILE A 51 0.05 -8.09 -27.84
N ALA A 52 1.37 -8.16 -27.65
CA ALA A 52 2.06 -9.32 -27.10
C ALA A 52 2.90 -8.90 -25.88
N ARG A 53 2.61 -9.49 -24.72
CA ARG A 53 3.36 -9.25 -23.49
C ARG A 53 4.15 -10.49 -23.07
N PRO A 54 5.50 -10.44 -23.05
CA PRO A 54 6.33 -11.50 -22.45
C PRO A 54 5.91 -11.84 -21.03
N THR A 55 6.14 -13.08 -20.61
CA THR A 55 6.02 -13.44 -19.20
C THR A 55 7.10 -12.70 -18.43
N GLN A 56 6.71 -11.91 -17.43
CA GLN A 56 7.60 -11.05 -16.66
C GLN A 56 8.58 -11.88 -15.80
N HIS A 57 9.70 -11.26 -15.41
CA HIS A 57 10.78 -11.94 -14.68
C HIS A 57 10.29 -12.60 -13.38
N GLU A 58 9.49 -11.89 -12.60
CA GLU A 58 8.83 -12.39 -11.39
C GLU A 58 7.94 -13.62 -11.62
N ASP A 59 7.21 -13.69 -12.73
CA ASP A 59 6.34 -14.84 -13.06
C ASP A 59 7.15 -16.10 -13.40
N TRP A 60 8.37 -15.95 -13.91
CA TRP A 60 9.30 -17.07 -14.05
C TRP A 60 9.84 -17.53 -12.69
N MET A 61 10.15 -16.61 -11.78
CA MET A 61 10.57 -16.93 -10.42
C MET A 61 9.44 -17.65 -9.65
N LYS A 62 8.19 -17.19 -9.77
CA LYS A 62 6.98 -17.87 -9.26
C LYS A 62 6.79 -19.29 -9.83
N ARG A 63 7.26 -19.54 -11.06
CA ARG A 63 7.31 -20.88 -11.71
C ARG A 63 8.52 -21.73 -11.29
N GLY A 64 9.36 -21.26 -10.35
CA GLY A 64 10.50 -21.98 -9.79
C GLY A 64 11.76 -21.93 -10.65
N LEU A 65 11.88 -20.97 -11.58
CA LEU A 65 13.13 -20.69 -12.28
C LEU A 65 14.05 -19.83 -11.40
N THR A 66 15.36 -19.84 -11.69
CA THR A 66 16.33 -18.89 -11.12
C THR A 66 16.42 -17.61 -11.96
N ASP A 67 16.98 -16.52 -11.44
CA ASP A 67 17.11 -15.24 -12.17
C ASP A 67 17.77 -15.42 -13.54
N ALA A 68 18.86 -16.18 -13.62
CA ALA A 68 19.56 -16.46 -14.87
C ALA A 68 18.69 -17.24 -15.88
N GLN A 69 17.76 -18.07 -15.39
CA GLN A 69 16.80 -18.80 -16.24
C GLN A 69 15.63 -17.91 -16.65
N ALA A 70 15.14 -17.04 -15.76
CA ALA A 70 14.10 -16.06 -16.05
C ALA A 70 14.55 -15.04 -17.10
N GLN A 71 15.76 -14.47 -16.95
CA GLN A 71 16.42 -13.65 -17.97
C GLN A 71 16.57 -14.39 -19.30
N GLN A 72 16.88 -15.69 -19.28
CA GLN A 72 16.95 -16.51 -20.48
C GLN A 72 15.57 -16.67 -21.16
N GLN A 73 14.48 -16.82 -20.40
CA GLN A 73 13.12 -16.87 -20.98
C GLN A 73 12.70 -15.51 -21.57
N ALA A 74 12.99 -14.40 -20.90
CA ALA A 74 12.75 -13.06 -21.44
C ALA A 74 13.48 -12.85 -22.79
N GLN A 75 14.77 -13.21 -22.86
CA GLN A 75 15.54 -13.18 -24.09
C GLN A 75 14.93 -14.06 -25.21
N LEU A 76 14.34 -15.21 -24.86
CA LEU A 76 13.64 -16.08 -25.81
C LEU A 76 12.31 -15.46 -26.29
N ALA A 77 11.56 -14.79 -25.43
CA ALA A 77 10.33 -14.06 -25.79
C ALA A 77 10.64 -12.94 -26.81
N THR A 78 11.61 -12.08 -26.51
CA THR A 78 12.08 -11.04 -27.44
C THR A 78 12.59 -11.63 -28.76
N THR A 79 13.25 -12.81 -28.71
CA THR A 79 13.68 -13.53 -29.92
C THR A 79 12.50 -14.06 -30.73
N ALA A 80 11.46 -14.60 -30.09
CA ALA A 80 10.25 -15.06 -30.77
C ALA A 80 9.49 -13.90 -31.46
N LEU A 81 9.42 -12.73 -30.83
CA LEU A 81 8.82 -11.52 -31.42
C LEU A 81 9.62 -10.97 -32.60
N SER A 82 10.93 -11.23 -32.67
CA SER A 82 11.77 -10.74 -33.79
C SER A 82 11.40 -11.30 -35.18
N ALA A 83 10.54 -12.33 -35.23
CA ALA A 83 9.94 -12.85 -36.47
C ALA A 83 8.79 -11.97 -37.02
N TYR A 84 8.31 -10.99 -36.26
CA TYR A 84 7.19 -10.12 -36.57
C TYR A 84 7.64 -8.67 -36.74
N ALA A 85 6.92 -7.87 -37.53
CA ALA A 85 7.19 -6.45 -37.64
C ALA A 85 6.68 -5.75 -36.38
N ARG A 86 7.58 -5.24 -35.55
CA ARG A 86 7.23 -4.46 -34.37
C ARG A 86 6.80 -3.05 -34.78
N ILE A 87 5.55 -2.72 -34.50
CA ILE A 87 4.95 -1.40 -34.67
C ILE A 87 5.41 -0.48 -33.54
N ASP A 88 5.31 -0.95 -32.29
CA ASP A 88 5.70 -0.19 -31.11
C ASP A 88 6.17 -1.10 -29.96
N TYR A 89 6.76 -0.49 -28.93
CA TYR A 89 7.09 -1.12 -27.66
C TYR A 89 6.83 -0.13 -26.52
N VAL A 90 5.92 -0.49 -25.62
CA VAL A 90 5.55 0.31 -24.44
C VAL A 90 6.40 -0.17 -23.26
N PRO A 91 7.50 0.52 -22.87
CA PRO A 91 8.42 0.04 -21.86
C PRO A 91 7.81 0.00 -20.45
N GLU A 92 6.82 0.85 -20.16
CA GLU A 92 6.11 0.90 -18.87
C GLU A 92 5.30 -0.37 -18.62
N THR A 93 4.92 -1.09 -19.68
CA THR A 93 4.09 -2.31 -19.60
C THR A 93 4.73 -3.53 -20.29
N ASP A 94 5.98 -3.44 -20.76
CA ASP A 94 6.67 -4.47 -21.56
C ASP A 94 5.82 -5.02 -22.72
N GLU A 95 4.95 -4.18 -23.30
CA GLU A 95 3.99 -4.57 -24.33
C GLU A 95 4.54 -4.30 -25.73
N TYR A 96 4.57 -5.33 -26.56
CA TYR A 96 5.02 -5.25 -27.95
C TYR A 96 3.81 -5.23 -28.86
N ILE A 97 3.66 -4.14 -29.63
CA ILE A 97 2.66 -4.06 -30.69
C ILE A 97 3.29 -4.61 -31.96
N ILE A 98 2.74 -5.70 -32.51
CA ILE A 98 3.28 -6.40 -33.68
C ILE A 98 2.27 -6.52 -34.81
N GLU A 99 2.69 -6.35 -36.05
CA GLU A 99 1.85 -6.54 -37.24
C GLU A 99 1.58 -8.04 -37.48
N VAL A 100 0.33 -8.43 -37.75
CA VAL A 100 0.02 -9.80 -38.20
C VAL A 100 0.52 -9.98 -39.64
N PRO A 101 1.41 -10.95 -39.92
CA PRO A 101 2.01 -11.07 -41.24
C PRO A 101 0.98 -11.30 -42.35
N ALA A 102 1.15 -10.64 -43.49
CA ALA A 102 0.21 -10.70 -44.60
C ALA A 102 -0.16 -12.15 -45.00
N GLY A 103 -1.45 -12.50 -44.86
CA GLY A 103 -1.97 -13.84 -45.15
C GLY A 103 -1.94 -14.84 -43.99
N LYS A 104 -1.49 -14.43 -42.79
CA LYS A 104 -1.77 -15.11 -41.52
C LYS A 104 -3.13 -14.68 -40.96
N ASP A 105 -3.63 -15.49 -40.04
CA ASP A 105 -4.85 -15.27 -39.24
C ASP A 105 -4.43 -14.89 -37.82
N GLU A 106 -5.11 -13.91 -37.21
CA GLU A 106 -4.72 -13.33 -35.92
C GLU A 106 -4.87 -14.31 -34.75
N ASN A 107 -5.86 -15.23 -34.81
CA ASN A 107 -6.00 -16.29 -33.82
C ASN A 107 -4.84 -17.27 -33.95
N ALA A 108 -4.50 -17.66 -35.18
CA ALA A 108 -3.41 -18.59 -35.45
C ALA A 108 -2.04 -18.03 -34.99
N VAL A 109 -1.78 -16.73 -35.12
CA VAL A 109 -0.54 -16.10 -34.64
C VAL A 109 -0.53 -15.95 -33.12
N ALA A 110 -1.65 -15.54 -32.52
CA ALA A 110 -1.78 -15.47 -31.07
C ALA A 110 -1.57 -16.84 -30.41
N ASP A 111 -2.22 -17.89 -30.93
CA ASP A 111 -2.05 -19.25 -30.44
C ASP A 111 -0.64 -19.81 -30.72
N GLU A 112 0.00 -19.46 -31.85
CA GLU A 112 1.41 -19.83 -32.16
C GLU A 112 2.38 -19.26 -31.11
N LEU A 113 2.25 -17.97 -30.78
CA LEU A 113 3.10 -17.33 -29.76
C LEU A 113 2.78 -17.84 -28.35
N LEU A 114 1.50 -17.96 -27.97
CA LEU A 114 1.11 -18.46 -26.64
C LEU A 114 1.52 -19.92 -26.40
N ALA A 115 1.51 -20.77 -27.44
CA ALA A 115 1.96 -22.16 -27.33
C ALA A 115 3.46 -22.31 -27.00
N THR A 116 4.26 -21.24 -27.11
CA THR A 116 5.66 -21.24 -26.62
C THR A 116 5.77 -21.23 -25.10
N GLY A 117 4.71 -20.81 -24.38
CA GLY A 117 4.71 -20.55 -22.94
C GLY A 117 5.46 -19.28 -22.52
N LEU A 118 6.05 -18.54 -23.47
CA LEU A 118 6.90 -17.38 -23.21
C LEU A 118 6.12 -16.09 -22.91
N PHE A 119 4.82 -16.04 -23.22
CA PHE A 119 3.99 -14.83 -23.15
C PHE A 119 2.88 -14.98 -22.11
N GLN A 120 2.61 -13.91 -21.36
CA GLN A 120 1.45 -13.82 -20.46
C GLN A 120 0.16 -13.81 -21.29
N TYR A 121 0.13 -12.96 -22.32
CA TYR A 121 -0.95 -12.89 -23.29
C TYR A 121 -0.41 -12.45 -24.66
N VAL A 122 -1.12 -12.85 -25.70
CA VAL A 122 -0.99 -12.32 -27.07
C VAL A 122 -2.40 -12.22 -27.61
N GLU A 123 -2.83 -11.03 -27.98
CA GLU A 123 -4.20 -10.79 -28.43
C GLU A 123 -4.32 -9.66 -29.44
N PRO A 124 -5.42 -9.59 -30.22
CA PRO A 124 -5.59 -8.54 -31.21
C PRO A 124 -5.70 -7.15 -30.59
N ASN A 125 -4.97 -6.19 -31.17
CA ASN A 125 -5.20 -4.77 -30.94
C ASN A 125 -6.55 -4.40 -31.58
N TRP A 126 -7.53 -4.03 -30.76
CA TRP A 126 -8.91 -3.81 -31.21
C TRP A 126 -9.18 -2.32 -31.46
N ILE A 127 -9.73 -2.01 -32.63
CA ILE A 127 -10.46 -0.75 -32.86
C ILE A 127 -11.80 -0.88 -32.14
N VAL A 128 -11.92 -0.25 -30.97
CA VAL A 128 -13.14 -0.23 -30.14
C VAL A 128 -13.95 1.04 -30.36
N TYR A 129 -15.27 0.95 -30.15
CA TYR A 129 -16.21 2.05 -30.37
C TYR A 129 -16.87 2.47 -29.04
N PRO A 130 -17.14 3.78 -28.81
CA PRO A 130 -17.77 4.25 -27.57
C PRO A 130 -19.14 3.60 -27.34
N VAL A 131 -19.32 2.96 -26.19
CA VAL A 131 -20.57 2.31 -25.79
C VAL A 131 -21.58 3.38 -25.34
N ALA A 132 -22.79 3.33 -25.88
CA ALA A 132 -23.90 4.19 -25.45
C ALA A 132 -24.71 3.56 -24.31
N CYS A 133 -25.39 4.40 -23.52
CA CYS A 133 -26.48 4.00 -22.62
C CYS A 133 -27.46 3.02 -23.31
N PRO A 134 -28.13 2.14 -22.55
CA PRO A 134 -29.03 1.14 -23.11
C PRO A 134 -30.24 1.82 -23.77
N ASN A 135 -30.79 1.18 -24.81
CA ASN A 135 -31.84 1.76 -25.65
C ASN A 135 -33.26 1.73 -25.04
N ASP A 136 -33.38 1.42 -23.76
CA ASP A 136 -34.58 1.25 -22.95
C ASP A 136 -35.41 2.56 -22.88
N PRO A 137 -36.64 2.60 -23.43
CA PRO A 137 -37.42 3.84 -23.55
C PRO A 137 -37.78 4.55 -22.24
N LEU A 138 -37.71 3.88 -21.09
CA LEU A 138 -38.03 4.45 -19.77
C LEU A 138 -36.79 4.68 -18.89
N LEU A 139 -35.56 4.48 -19.42
CA LEU A 139 -34.31 4.81 -18.70
C LEU A 139 -34.28 6.28 -18.24
N GLY A 140 -34.86 7.20 -19.03
CA GLY A 140 -34.99 8.61 -18.66
C GLY A 140 -35.82 8.86 -17.39
N ASN A 141 -36.63 7.90 -16.94
CA ASN A 141 -37.36 7.94 -15.67
C ASN A 141 -36.52 7.40 -14.50
N GLN A 142 -35.43 6.68 -14.77
CA GLN A 142 -34.53 6.08 -13.79
C GLN A 142 -33.43 7.05 -13.36
N TRP A 143 -33.83 8.12 -12.67
CA TRP A 143 -32.90 9.14 -12.14
C TRP A 143 -31.71 8.57 -11.36
N HIS A 144 -31.86 7.39 -10.76
CA HIS A 144 -30.83 6.68 -9.99
C HIS A 144 -29.63 6.24 -10.85
N HIS A 145 -29.81 5.94 -12.14
CA HIS A 145 -28.73 5.58 -13.06
C HIS A 145 -27.98 6.78 -13.65
N ALA A 146 -28.42 8.01 -13.39
CA ALA A 146 -27.80 9.22 -13.93
C ALA A 146 -26.33 9.38 -13.47
N ALA A 147 -25.54 10.11 -14.27
CA ALA A 147 -24.12 10.37 -14.01
C ALA A 147 -23.81 10.94 -12.62
N SER A 148 -24.70 11.77 -12.06
CA SER A 148 -24.55 12.34 -10.71
C SER A 148 -25.00 11.40 -9.58
N ARG A 149 -25.41 10.17 -9.88
CA ARG A 149 -25.97 9.19 -8.93
C ARG A 149 -25.19 7.88 -8.97
N MET A 150 -25.72 6.82 -9.56
CA MET A 150 -25.00 5.55 -9.70
C MET A 150 -24.07 5.53 -10.93
N GLN A 151 -24.08 6.57 -11.77
CA GLN A 151 -23.21 6.71 -12.96
C GLN A 151 -23.22 5.46 -13.86
N SER A 152 -24.40 4.84 -14.01
CA SER A 152 -24.48 3.47 -14.51
C SER A 152 -24.16 3.38 -16.00
N CYS A 153 -24.44 4.38 -16.83
CA CYS A 153 -24.07 4.34 -18.26
C CYS A 153 -22.56 4.18 -18.50
N ASP A 154 -21.74 4.91 -17.76
CA ASP A 154 -20.29 4.83 -17.91
C ASP A 154 -19.80 3.45 -17.41
N ALA A 155 -20.38 2.95 -16.31
CA ALA A 155 -20.13 1.62 -15.78
C ALA A 155 -20.46 0.52 -16.79
N TRP A 156 -21.62 0.63 -17.44
CA TRP A 156 -22.07 -0.32 -18.45
C TRP A 156 -21.26 -0.26 -19.76
N GLY A 157 -20.50 0.81 -19.97
CA GLY A 157 -19.45 0.89 -20.99
C GLY A 157 -18.22 0.04 -20.67
N LEU A 158 -17.95 -0.23 -19.38
CA LEU A 158 -16.90 -1.15 -18.93
C LEU A 158 -17.41 -2.60 -18.90
N HIS A 159 -18.53 -2.85 -18.20
CA HIS A 159 -19.14 -4.18 -18.14
C HIS A 159 -20.65 -4.13 -17.89
N THR A 160 -21.40 -5.02 -18.55
CA THR A 160 -22.89 -5.03 -18.54
C THR A 160 -23.51 -6.09 -17.62
N GLY A 161 -22.69 -6.98 -17.07
CA GLY A 161 -23.11 -8.16 -16.31
C GLY A 161 -22.99 -9.44 -17.14
N ASN A 162 -22.95 -10.59 -16.47
CA ASN A 162 -22.87 -11.90 -17.11
C ASN A 162 -24.04 -12.79 -16.63
N PRO A 163 -24.80 -13.46 -17.53
CA PRO A 163 -25.89 -14.34 -17.14
C PRO A 163 -25.46 -15.54 -16.27
N THR A 164 -24.16 -15.91 -16.31
CA THR A 164 -23.59 -16.95 -15.44
C THR A 164 -23.42 -16.49 -13.99
N VAL A 165 -23.42 -15.18 -13.72
CA VAL A 165 -23.46 -14.63 -12.36
C VAL A 165 -24.92 -14.48 -11.92
N GLY A 166 -25.25 -15.07 -10.78
CA GLY A 166 -26.62 -15.14 -10.28
C GLY A 166 -26.93 -14.16 -9.15
N VAL A 167 -28.07 -13.47 -9.23
CA VAL A 167 -28.66 -12.71 -8.12
C VAL A 167 -30.02 -13.32 -7.76
N GLY A 168 -30.13 -13.79 -6.52
CA GLY A 168 -31.34 -14.32 -5.92
C GLY A 168 -32.16 -13.25 -5.23
N ILE A 169 -33.44 -13.18 -5.56
CA ILE A 169 -34.40 -12.22 -5.00
C ILE A 169 -35.34 -12.97 -4.06
N CYS A 170 -35.17 -12.78 -2.75
CA CYS A 170 -35.91 -13.49 -1.70
C CYS A 170 -37.19 -12.70 -1.34
N ASP A 171 -38.26 -12.86 -2.13
CA ASP A 171 -39.37 -11.90 -2.17
C ASP A 171 -40.75 -12.52 -2.51
N THR A 172 -41.76 -11.73 -2.85
CA THR A 172 -43.17 -12.15 -2.96
C THR A 172 -43.55 -12.90 -4.24
N GLY A 173 -42.56 -13.39 -5.00
CA GLY A 173 -42.75 -13.96 -6.33
C GLY A 173 -42.60 -12.93 -7.45
N VAL A 174 -42.43 -13.40 -8.69
CA VAL A 174 -42.11 -12.56 -9.85
C VAL A 174 -43.12 -12.79 -10.98
N LEU A 175 -43.51 -11.73 -11.68
CA LEU A 175 -44.21 -11.85 -12.96
C LEU A 175 -43.23 -12.34 -14.03
N THR A 176 -43.09 -13.66 -14.19
CA THR A 176 -42.18 -14.29 -15.17
C THR A 176 -42.50 -13.99 -16.64
N THR A 177 -43.63 -13.34 -16.92
CA THR A 177 -44.05 -12.89 -18.25
C THR A 177 -43.85 -11.39 -18.47
N HIS A 178 -43.26 -10.66 -17.52
CA HIS A 178 -42.91 -9.26 -17.68
C HIS A 178 -41.77 -9.10 -18.69
N GLN A 179 -41.93 -8.20 -19.67
CA GLN A 179 -41.07 -8.12 -20.85
C GLN A 179 -39.57 -7.95 -20.53
N ASP A 180 -39.22 -7.14 -19.52
CA ASP A 180 -37.82 -6.94 -19.09
C ASP A 180 -37.28 -8.02 -18.15
N LEU A 181 -38.05 -9.09 -17.86
CA LEU A 181 -37.67 -10.17 -16.94
C LEU A 181 -37.74 -11.56 -17.62
N LEU A 182 -37.70 -11.57 -18.97
CA LEU A 182 -37.78 -12.78 -19.80
C LEU A 182 -36.40 -13.42 -20.03
N LEU A 183 -35.34 -12.62 -20.12
CA LEU A 183 -33.99 -13.09 -20.44
C LEU A 183 -33.20 -13.34 -19.15
N ASN A 184 -32.23 -14.26 -19.22
CA ASN A 184 -31.34 -14.62 -18.13
C ASN A 184 -32.05 -15.16 -16.85
N ARG A 185 -33.36 -15.38 -16.90
CA ARG A 185 -34.16 -15.94 -15.81
C ARG A 185 -33.68 -17.33 -15.43
N ARG A 186 -33.32 -17.48 -14.15
CA ARG A 186 -32.97 -18.77 -13.54
C ARG A 186 -34.22 -19.49 -13.03
N GLN A 187 -34.11 -20.82 -12.92
CA GLN A 187 -35.17 -21.65 -12.33
C GLN A 187 -35.51 -21.16 -10.92
N ALA A 188 -36.77 -20.78 -10.72
CA ALA A 188 -37.23 -20.18 -9.48
C ALA A 188 -37.58 -21.23 -8.42
N TYR A 189 -37.60 -20.81 -7.16
CA TYR A 189 -37.87 -21.66 -5.99
C TYR A 189 -38.99 -21.05 -5.15
N ASN A 190 -39.90 -21.86 -4.64
CA ASN A 190 -40.84 -21.45 -3.60
C ASN A 190 -40.28 -21.91 -2.26
N ALA A 191 -39.81 -20.96 -1.45
CA ALA A 191 -39.16 -21.21 -0.17
C ALA A 191 -40.16 -21.49 0.97
N VAL A 192 -41.43 -21.12 0.81
CA VAL A 192 -42.50 -21.44 1.77
C VAL A 192 -42.85 -22.92 1.69
N ASP A 193 -43.11 -23.41 0.48
CA ASP A 193 -43.52 -24.79 0.20
C ASP A 193 -42.30 -25.71 -0.06
N GLN A 194 -41.10 -25.13 -0.07
CA GLN A 194 -39.79 -25.75 -0.33
C GLN A 194 -39.65 -26.49 -1.67
N LEU A 195 -40.39 -26.06 -2.69
CA LEU A 195 -40.48 -26.70 -4.01
C LEU A 195 -39.87 -25.86 -5.13
N TRP A 196 -39.14 -26.51 -6.03
CA TRP A 196 -38.69 -25.92 -7.28
C TRP A 196 -39.86 -25.68 -8.25
N GLU A 197 -39.75 -24.64 -9.09
CA GLU A 197 -40.71 -24.35 -10.16
C GLU A 197 -40.95 -25.56 -11.08
N SER A 198 -39.90 -26.30 -11.45
CA SER A 198 -39.99 -27.54 -12.25
C SER A 198 -40.78 -28.67 -11.57
N GLN A 199 -40.92 -28.59 -10.25
CA GLN A 199 -41.68 -29.54 -9.41
C GLN A 199 -43.08 -29.01 -9.05
N GLY A 200 -43.52 -27.92 -9.68
CA GLY A 200 -44.82 -27.28 -9.43
C GLY A 200 -44.81 -26.24 -8.31
N GLY A 201 -43.63 -25.83 -7.83
CA GLY A 201 -43.49 -24.73 -6.86
C GLY A 201 -44.10 -23.44 -7.41
N ALA A 202 -45.07 -22.86 -6.70
CA ALA A 202 -45.75 -21.65 -7.15
C ALA A 202 -44.85 -20.43 -7.00
N ILE A 203 -44.41 -19.81 -8.10
CA ILE A 203 -43.42 -18.71 -8.13
C ILE A 203 -43.97 -17.35 -8.63
N GLY A 204 -45.23 -17.31 -9.08
CA GLY A 204 -45.89 -16.08 -9.51
C GLY A 204 -46.07 -15.05 -8.37
N PRO A 205 -46.30 -13.78 -8.71
CA PRO A 205 -46.30 -12.69 -7.73
C PRO A 205 -47.60 -12.71 -6.93
N ILE A 206 -47.52 -13.00 -5.62
CA ILE A 206 -48.68 -12.87 -4.71
C ILE A 206 -48.89 -11.41 -4.26
N HIS A 207 -47.88 -10.58 -4.47
CA HIS A 207 -47.79 -9.15 -4.19
C HIS A 207 -46.75 -8.55 -5.17
N PRO A 208 -46.88 -7.29 -5.63
CA PRO A 208 -46.01 -6.73 -6.70
C PRO A 208 -44.54 -6.55 -6.32
N HIS A 209 -44.23 -6.52 -5.02
CA HIS A 209 -42.90 -6.22 -4.47
C HIS A 209 -41.78 -7.05 -5.09
N GLY A 210 -41.91 -8.38 -5.12
CA GLY A 210 -40.91 -9.26 -5.72
C GLY A 210 -40.67 -9.07 -7.22
N THR A 211 -41.62 -8.48 -7.95
CA THR A 211 -41.39 -8.07 -9.35
C THR A 211 -40.60 -6.77 -9.38
N GLN A 212 -40.99 -5.79 -8.57
CA GLN A 212 -40.32 -4.48 -8.43
C GLN A 212 -38.85 -4.63 -8.00
N THR A 213 -38.56 -5.48 -7.02
CA THR A 213 -37.20 -5.74 -6.52
C THR A 213 -36.35 -6.50 -7.53
N THR A 214 -36.91 -7.48 -8.25
CA THR A 214 -36.22 -8.14 -9.38
C THR A 214 -35.85 -7.13 -10.46
N GLY A 215 -36.76 -6.19 -10.79
CA GLY A 215 -36.50 -5.15 -11.79
C GLY A 215 -35.34 -4.23 -11.43
N CYS A 216 -35.24 -3.79 -10.16
CA CYS A 216 -34.12 -2.97 -9.70
C CYS A 216 -32.77 -3.67 -9.86
N ALA A 217 -32.68 -4.95 -9.50
CA ALA A 217 -31.42 -5.69 -9.58
C ALA A 217 -31.02 -6.00 -11.03
N ALA A 218 -31.96 -6.51 -11.84
CA ALA A 218 -31.65 -7.26 -13.05
C ALA A 218 -32.77 -7.22 -14.12
N ALA A 219 -33.52 -6.11 -14.26
CA ALA A 219 -34.28 -5.90 -15.50
C ALA A 219 -33.33 -5.88 -16.71
N ASN A 220 -33.71 -6.59 -17.78
CA ASN A 220 -32.87 -6.83 -18.93
C ASN A 220 -32.72 -5.56 -19.78
N GLY A 221 -31.56 -4.92 -19.71
CA GLY A 221 -31.26 -3.71 -20.45
C GLY A 221 -30.85 -3.95 -21.91
N ASN A 222 -30.89 -2.88 -22.70
CA ASN A 222 -30.57 -2.81 -24.12
C ASN A 222 -31.43 -3.72 -25.02
N ASN A 223 -32.68 -3.97 -24.59
CA ASN A 223 -33.64 -4.85 -25.27
C ASN A 223 -34.73 -4.11 -26.07
N GLY A 224 -34.70 -2.77 -26.07
CA GLY A 224 -35.65 -1.89 -26.76
C GLY A 224 -36.99 -1.67 -26.06
N VAL A 225 -37.14 -2.10 -24.81
CA VAL A 225 -38.36 -1.92 -23.99
C VAL A 225 -38.01 -1.44 -22.58
N GLY A 226 -39.00 -0.85 -21.91
CA GLY A 226 -38.97 -0.75 -20.45
C GLY A 226 -37.81 0.00 -19.79
N VAL A 227 -37.28 -0.63 -18.74
CA VAL A 227 -36.27 -0.13 -17.79
C VAL A 227 -35.11 -1.12 -17.66
N SER A 228 -33.95 -0.62 -17.28
CA SER A 228 -32.76 -1.44 -16.99
C SER A 228 -32.58 -1.68 -15.50
N GLY A 229 -32.12 -2.85 -15.08
CA GLY A 229 -31.61 -3.09 -13.73
C GLY A 229 -30.15 -2.64 -13.59
N THR A 230 -29.62 -2.56 -12.36
CA THR A 230 -28.19 -2.25 -12.15
C THR A 230 -27.28 -3.24 -12.86
N GLY A 231 -27.54 -4.53 -12.70
CA GLY A 231 -26.83 -5.60 -13.39
C GLY A 231 -27.67 -6.15 -14.54
N TRP A 232 -27.81 -5.37 -15.61
CA TRP A 232 -28.85 -5.59 -16.62
C TRP A 232 -28.72 -6.93 -17.38
N ASN A 233 -27.52 -7.50 -17.45
CA ASN A 233 -27.27 -8.79 -18.10
C ASN A 233 -27.03 -9.93 -17.09
N LEU A 234 -27.34 -9.75 -15.81
CA LEU A 234 -27.19 -10.80 -14.78
C LEU A 234 -28.25 -11.89 -14.91
N GLY A 235 -27.94 -13.07 -14.38
CA GLY A 235 -28.91 -14.13 -14.17
C GLY A 235 -29.74 -13.88 -12.92
N HIS A 236 -31.06 -13.76 -13.03
CA HIS A 236 -31.92 -13.48 -11.88
C HIS A 236 -32.73 -14.70 -11.45
N ARG A 237 -32.76 -15.00 -10.15
CA ARG A 237 -33.60 -16.07 -9.57
C ARG A 237 -34.63 -15.47 -8.63
N MET A 238 -35.90 -15.86 -8.77
CA MET A 238 -36.91 -15.57 -7.76
C MET A 238 -36.97 -16.71 -6.74
N LEU A 239 -36.89 -16.35 -5.46
CA LEU A 239 -37.05 -17.23 -4.33
C LEU A 239 -38.26 -16.75 -3.54
N ARG A 240 -39.42 -17.34 -3.79
CA ARG A 240 -40.68 -16.85 -3.24
C ARG A 240 -40.82 -17.19 -1.76
N VAL A 241 -40.83 -16.17 -0.91
CA VAL A 241 -40.85 -16.30 0.57
C VAL A 241 -42.22 -16.06 1.21
N SER A 242 -43.25 -15.69 0.43
CA SER A 242 -44.57 -15.40 0.98
C SER A 242 -45.74 -16.06 0.23
N ASN A 243 -46.65 -16.65 1.01
CA ASN A 243 -47.99 -17.06 0.59
C ASN A 243 -49.08 -16.04 1.06
N SER A 244 -48.69 -14.91 1.65
CA SER A 244 -49.61 -13.84 2.05
C SER A 244 -49.76 -12.79 0.94
N THR A 245 -50.99 -12.38 0.64
CA THR A 245 -51.27 -11.26 -0.27
C THR A 245 -50.80 -9.91 0.28
N GLY A 246 -50.52 -9.82 1.59
CA GLY A 246 -49.83 -8.69 2.21
C GLY A 246 -48.30 -8.77 2.17
N GLY A 247 -47.72 -9.75 1.45
CA GLY A 247 -46.28 -9.88 1.21
C GLY A 247 -45.41 -10.33 2.40
N GLY A 248 -45.93 -10.32 3.64
CA GLY A 248 -45.16 -10.69 4.83
C GLY A 248 -44.59 -12.12 4.81
N SER A 249 -43.39 -12.28 5.39
CA SER A 249 -42.65 -13.53 5.51
C SER A 249 -42.11 -13.70 6.95
N SER A 250 -41.66 -14.89 7.31
CA SER A 250 -40.92 -15.14 8.57
C SER A 250 -39.42 -15.17 8.32
N LEU A 251 -38.62 -14.74 9.31
CA LEU A 251 -37.15 -14.76 9.22
C LEU A 251 -36.61 -16.14 8.82
N ALA A 252 -37.18 -17.23 9.35
CA ALA A 252 -36.77 -18.59 9.00
C ALA A 252 -36.95 -18.92 7.51
N VAL A 253 -38.00 -18.41 6.85
CA VAL A 253 -38.22 -18.60 5.40
C VAL A 253 -37.32 -17.68 4.58
N LEU A 254 -37.09 -16.44 5.04
CA LEU A 254 -36.13 -15.51 4.41
C LEU A 254 -34.70 -16.09 4.42
N GLN A 255 -34.26 -16.58 5.57
CA GLN A 255 -32.95 -17.21 5.76
C GLN A 255 -32.83 -18.53 4.97
N HIS A 256 -33.90 -19.34 4.91
CA HIS A 256 -33.95 -20.53 4.06
C HIS A 256 -33.80 -20.19 2.58
N ALA A 257 -34.52 -19.17 2.09
CA ALA A 257 -34.38 -18.69 0.74
C ALA A 257 -32.96 -18.20 0.45
N ALA A 258 -32.42 -17.33 1.30
CA ALA A 258 -31.08 -16.76 1.11
C ALA A 258 -30.01 -17.85 0.97
N ARG A 259 -29.95 -18.82 1.90
CA ARG A 259 -29.05 -19.98 1.76
C ARG A 259 -29.32 -20.76 0.49
N LYS A 260 -30.60 -21.02 0.18
CA LYS A 260 -30.97 -21.83 -0.98
C LYS A 260 -30.60 -21.21 -2.32
N SER A 261 -30.46 -19.89 -2.40
CA SER A 261 -29.95 -19.21 -3.59
C SER A 261 -28.50 -19.58 -3.86
N ILE A 262 -27.65 -19.44 -2.83
CA ILE A 262 -26.20 -19.63 -2.93
C ILE A 262 -25.87 -21.12 -3.11
N GLU A 263 -26.55 -22.00 -2.35
CA GLU A 263 -26.53 -23.47 -2.57
C GLU A 263 -26.88 -23.88 -4.02
N SER A 264 -27.55 -23.01 -4.77
CA SER A 264 -28.03 -23.27 -6.14
C SER A 264 -27.23 -22.53 -7.22
N GLY A 265 -26.06 -21.99 -6.88
CA GLY A 265 -25.12 -21.36 -7.81
C GLY A 265 -25.40 -19.90 -8.14
N ASP A 266 -26.12 -19.19 -7.28
CA ASP A 266 -26.17 -17.71 -7.32
C ASP A 266 -25.04 -17.14 -6.44
N LYS A 267 -24.54 -15.94 -6.79
CA LYS A 267 -23.46 -15.26 -6.06
C LYS A 267 -23.99 -14.32 -4.98
N VAL A 268 -25.18 -13.77 -5.15
CA VAL A 268 -25.77 -12.78 -4.24
C VAL A 268 -27.19 -13.19 -3.88
N ALA A 269 -27.54 -13.12 -2.60
CA ALA A 269 -28.91 -13.20 -2.11
C ALA A 269 -29.39 -11.82 -1.61
N SER A 270 -30.44 -11.28 -2.21
CA SER A 270 -31.07 -10.02 -1.82
C SER A 270 -32.33 -10.27 -0.98
N VAL A 271 -32.37 -9.69 0.22
CA VAL A 271 -33.50 -9.78 1.16
C VAL A 271 -34.06 -8.39 1.44
N SER A 272 -35.18 -8.08 0.79
CA SER A 272 -35.79 -6.75 0.80
C SER A 272 -36.85 -6.56 1.90
N TYR A 273 -36.57 -7.08 3.10
CA TYR A 273 -37.46 -7.09 4.28
C TYR A 273 -36.85 -6.39 5.49
N SER A 274 -37.65 -5.99 6.47
CA SER A 274 -37.16 -5.53 7.78
C SER A 274 -36.68 -6.70 8.66
N GLY A 275 -36.16 -6.39 9.85
CA GLY A 275 -35.68 -7.39 10.81
C GLY A 275 -34.25 -7.86 10.57
N VAL A 276 -33.42 -7.03 9.91
CA VAL A 276 -31.99 -7.28 9.67
C VAL A 276 -31.21 -7.44 10.98
N ASP A 277 -31.65 -6.74 12.03
CA ASP A 277 -31.12 -6.74 13.40
C ASP A 277 -31.36 -8.05 14.20
N SER A 278 -31.80 -9.12 13.55
CA SER A 278 -31.83 -10.46 14.17
C SER A 278 -30.48 -11.15 14.06
N ALA A 279 -29.88 -11.52 15.19
CA ALA A 279 -28.64 -12.30 15.24
C ALA A 279 -28.67 -13.62 14.43
N SER A 280 -29.87 -14.18 14.18
CA SER A 280 -30.03 -15.37 13.33
C SER A 280 -29.77 -15.11 11.83
N ASN A 281 -29.80 -13.85 11.40
CA ASN A 281 -29.39 -13.43 10.07
C ASN A 281 -27.87 -13.54 9.93
N LEU A 282 -27.10 -13.10 10.93
CA LEU A 282 -25.63 -13.19 10.91
C LEU A 282 -25.17 -14.64 10.72
N THR A 283 -25.69 -15.60 11.51
CA THR A 283 -25.37 -17.03 11.31
C THR A 283 -25.73 -17.55 9.91
N THR A 284 -26.77 -17.00 9.28
CA THR A 284 -27.15 -17.33 7.89
C THR A 284 -26.18 -16.70 6.89
N ALA A 285 -25.71 -15.49 7.18
CA ALA A 285 -24.76 -14.72 6.40
C ALA A 285 -23.37 -15.37 6.41
N THR A 286 -22.84 -15.72 7.58
CA THR A 286 -21.59 -16.48 7.74
C THR A 286 -21.63 -17.79 6.96
N TYR A 287 -22.76 -18.50 6.98
CA TYR A 287 -22.93 -19.71 6.18
C TYR A 287 -22.90 -19.42 4.66
N ILE A 288 -23.54 -18.33 4.22
CA ILE A 288 -23.53 -17.89 2.81
C ILE A 288 -22.12 -17.49 2.36
N LYS A 289 -21.39 -16.77 3.21
CA LYS A 289 -20.03 -16.28 2.92
C LYS A 289 -19.03 -17.43 2.82
N ASN A 290 -19.12 -18.41 3.72
CA ASN A 290 -18.40 -19.69 3.63
C ASN A 290 -18.73 -20.55 2.39
N LEU A 291 -19.81 -20.27 1.65
CA LEU A 291 -20.12 -20.89 0.36
C LEU A 291 -19.61 -20.08 -0.85
N GLY A 292 -18.94 -18.96 -0.63
CA GLY A 292 -18.43 -18.10 -1.71
C GLY A 292 -19.47 -17.16 -2.32
N GLY A 293 -20.50 -16.78 -1.55
CA GLY A 293 -21.56 -15.84 -1.94
C GLY A 293 -21.85 -14.79 -0.86
N MET A 294 -22.74 -13.85 -1.15
CA MET A 294 -23.03 -12.70 -0.28
C MET A 294 -24.52 -12.55 0.06
N LEU A 295 -24.81 -12.01 1.25
CA LEU A 295 -26.14 -11.65 1.70
C LEU A 295 -26.29 -10.12 1.75
N VAL A 296 -27.22 -9.58 0.97
CA VAL A 296 -27.55 -8.15 0.96
C VAL A 296 -28.95 -7.97 1.56
N TRP A 297 -29.10 -7.10 2.56
CA TRP A 297 -30.35 -6.94 3.31
C TRP A 297 -30.73 -5.46 3.47
N ALA A 298 -32.02 -5.14 3.35
CA ALA A 298 -32.54 -3.78 3.53
C ALA A 298 -32.51 -3.31 5.01
N ALA A 299 -32.00 -2.10 5.29
CA ALA A 299 -31.90 -1.59 6.67
C ALA A 299 -33.25 -1.44 7.41
N GLY A 300 -34.35 -1.21 6.68
CA GLY A 300 -35.70 -1.01 7.20
C GLY A 300 -36.20 0.44 7.09
N ASN A 301 -37.49 0.64 7.34
CA ASN A 301 -38.23 1.84 6.95
C ASN A 301 -38.89 2.56 8.15
N GLU A 302 -38.32 2.45 9.35
CA GLU A 302 -38.88 2.96 10.61
C GLU A 302 -38.21 4.25 11.11
N ASN A 303 -37.22 4.79 10.38
CA ASN A 303 -36.30 5.85 10.82
C ASN A 303 -35.66 5.54 12.19
N ARG A 304 -35.33 4.27 12.42
CA ARG A 304 -34.72 3.74 13.63
C ARG A 304 -33.20 3.75 13.52
N ASN A 305 -32.53 4.16 14.60
CA ASN A 305 -31.10 3.95 14.78
C ASN A 305 -30.84 2.46 15.12
N LEU A 306 -30.07 1.78 14.29
CA LEU A 306 -29.60 0.42 14.46
C LEU A 306 -28.26 0.47 15.19
N THR A 307 -28.29 0.26 16.50
CA THR A 307 -27.11 0.13 17.37
C THR A 307 -27.14 -1.21 18.06
N LEU A 308 -26.53 -2.21 17.42
CA LEU A 308 -26.08 -3.44 18.07
C LEU A 308 -24.59 -3.25 18.41
N GLY A 309 -24.08 -3.95 19.43
CA GLY A 309 -22.75 -3.70 19.97
C GLY A 309 -21.62 -4.19 19.06
N ASP A 310 -20.56 -3.37 18.97
CA ASP A 310 -19.25 -3.55 18.32
C ASP A 310 -19.22 -3.95 16.82
N ARG A 311 -18.67 -3.04 15.98
CA ARG A 311 -18.25 -3.22 14.57
C ARG A 311 -16.96 -4.08 14.54
N ASP A 312 -16.67 -4.94 13.56
CA ASP A 312 -16.52 -4.65 12.11
C ASP A 312 -16.77 -5.86 11.18
N ALA A 313 -17.13 -7.04 11.70
CA ALA A 313 -17.05 -8.31 10.97
C ALA A 313 -18.40 -9.02 10.77
N ASP A 314 -19.43 -8.29 10.30
CA ASP A 314 -20.74 -8.88 9.98
C ASP A 314 -20.84 -9.28 8.50
N ASP A 315 -21.14 -10.54 8.23
CA ASP A 315 -21.18 -11.13 6.87
C ASP A 315 -22.38 -10.66 6.00
N ILE A 316 -23.04 -9.56 6.36
CA ILE A 316 -24.26 -9.01 5.73
C ILE A 316 -23.96 -7.60 5.22
N ILE A 317 -24.19 -7.34 3.92
CA ILE A 317 -24.25 -5.97 3.41
C ILE A 317 -25.62 -5.38 3.76
N VAL A 318 -25.66 -4.41 4.68
CA VAL A 318 -26.88 -3.72 5.12
C VAL A 318 -27.05 -2.39 4.37
N VAL A 319 -28.18 -2.25 3.68
CA VAL A 319 -28.41 -1.15 2.72
C VAL A 319 -29.44 -0.13 3.20
N ALA A 320 -28.99 1.11 3.41
CA ALA A 320 -29.82 2.29 3.67
C ALA A 320 -30.35 2.93 2.37
N ALA A 321 -31.36 3.80 2.48
CA ALA A 321 -32.00 4.45 1.34
C ALA A 321 -31.69 5.96 1.27
N THR A 322 -31.30 6.45 0.08
CA THR A 322 -31.21 7.89 -0.24
C THR A 322 -32.36 8.38 -1.13
N ASP A 323 -32.60 9.69 -1.13
CA ASP A 323 -33.48 10.36 -2.08
C ASP A 323 -32.73 10.92 -3.31
N SER A 324 -33.45 11.59 -4.21
CA SER A 324 -32.86 12.16 -5.43
C SER A 324 -31.95 13.36 -5.20
N ASN A 325 -31.78 13.83 -3.96
CA ASN A 325 -30.87 14.90 -3.56
C ASN A 325 -29.68 14.38 -2.72
N ASP A 326 -29.50 13.05 -2.67
CA ASP A 326 -28.51 12.37 -1.83
C ASP A 326 -28.71 12.57 -0.31
N ALA A 327 -29.90 13.01 0.11
CA ALA A 327 -30.28 12.99 1.52
C ALA A 327 -30.70 11.57 1.94
N LYS A 328 -30.45 11.19 3.20
CA LYS A 328 -31.04 9.97 3.77
C LYS A 328 -32.56 10.08 3.64
N ALA A 329 -33.21 9.06 3.05
CA ALA A 329 -34.65 8.98 2.99
C ALA A 329 -35.25 9.08 4.40
N SER A 330 -36.31 9.85 4.56
CA SER A 330 -36.87 10.18 5.89
C SER A 330 -37.34 8.96 6.68
N PHE A 331 -37.66 7.85 5.99
CA PHE A 331 -38.01 6.57 6.59
C PHE A 331 -36.81 5.63 6.81
N SER A 332 -35.66 5.84 6.16
CA SER A 332 -34.56 4.86 6.22
C SER A 332 -34.07 4.70 7.64
N ASN A 333 -33.96 3.46 8.10
CA ASN A 333 -33.10 3.15 9.24
C ASN A 333 -31.65 3.53 8.90
N TYR A 334 -30.88 3.77 9.95
CA TYR A 334 -29.51 4.27 9.93
C TYR A 334 -28.78 3.73 11.17
N GLY A 335 -27.48 3.93 11.33
CA GLY A 335 -26.74 3.57 12.53
C GLY A 335 -25.39 2.91 12.26
N ILE A 336 -24.83 2.29 13.30
CA ILE A 336 -23.56 1.57 13.25
C ILE A 336 -23.62 0.35 12.29
N PHE A 337 -24.83 -0.15 12.06
CA PHE A 337 -25.14 -1.39 11.34
C PHE A 337 -25.49 -1.15 9.86
N VAL A 338 -25.01 -0.06 9.25
CA VAL A 338 -25.20 0.25 7.82
C VAL A 338 -23.84 0.26 7.13
N ASP A 339 -23.70 -0.58 6.10
CA ASP A 339 -22.51 -0.63 5.25
C ASP A 339 -22.56 0.42 4.14
N VAL A 340 -23.68 0.52 3.44
CA VAL A 340 -23.82 1.38 2.27
C VAL A 340 -25.23 1.96 2.15
N ALA A 341 -25.34 3.08 1.45
CA ALA A 341 -26.62 3.63 1.02
C ALA A 341 -26.83 3.42 -0.50
N ALA A 342 -28.08 3.33 -0.92
CA ALA A 342 -28.43 3.32 -2.34
C ALA A 342 -29.73 4.08 -2.61
N PRO A 343 -29.99 4.52 -3.85
CA PRO A 343 -31.25 5.17 -4.22
C PRO A 343 -32.49 4.37 -3.78
N GLY A 344 -33.36 5.00 -2.99
CA GLY A 344 -34.52 4.32 -2.40
C GLY A 344 -35.80 5.14 -2.37
N VAL A 345 -35.86 6.30 -3.04
CA VAL A 345 -37.07 7.14 -3.15
C VAL A 345 -37.42 7.36 -4.62
N SER A 346 -38.65 7.04 -5.02
CA SER A 346 -39.12 7.17 -6.41
C SER A 346 -38.21 6.46 -7.43
N VAL A 347 -37.68 5.30 -7.07
CA VAL A 347 -36.94 4.40 -7.98
C VAL A 347 -37.94 3.87 -9.01
N TYR A 348 -37.70 4.07 -10.30
CA TYR A 348 -38.60 3.61 -11.35
C TYR A 348 -38.22 2.19 -11.79
N THR A 349 -39.14 1.23 -11.70
CA THR A 349 -38.88 -0.21 -11.92
C THR A 349 -40.13 -0.94 -12.47
N THR A 350 -39.97 -2.23 -12.81
CA THR A 350 -41.05 -3.13 -13.27
C THR A 350 -42.13 -3.35 -12.20
N THR A 351 -43.34 -3.80 -12.57
CA THR A 351 -44.36 -4.22 -11.61
C THR A 351 -45.31 -5.27 -12.18
N SER A 352 -46.03 -5.99 -11.32
CA SER A 352 -46.80 -7.17 -11.69
C SER A 352 -48.23 -6.89 -12.20
N SER A 353 -48.61 -5.64 -12.48
CA SER A 353 -49.98 -5.30 -12.91
C SER A 353 -50.25 -5.58 -14.39
N SER A 354 -49.21 -5.68 -15.22
CA SER A 354 -49.26 -6.23 -16.58
C SER A 354 -47.85 -6.68 -17.01
N ASN A 355 -47.73 -7.34 -18.17
CA ASN A 355 -46.43 -7.74 -18.72
C ASN A 355 -45.54 -6.55 -19.19
N SER A 356 -46.05 -5.33 -19.14
CA SER A 356 -45.38 -4.10 -19.59
C SER A 356 -45.63 -2.93 -18.64
N ALA A 357 -45.77 -3.22 -17.34
CA ALA A 357 -46.13 -2.24 -16.32
C ALA A 357 -44.92 -1.79 -15.51
N TYR A 358 -44.82 -0.48 -15.29
CA TYR A 358 -43.74 0.16 -14.57
C TYR A 358 -44.29 1.12 -13.53
N THR A 359 -43.56 1.32 -12.44
CA THR A 359 -43.96 2.24 -11.37
C THR A 359 -42.75 2.80 -10.63
N ALA A 360 -42.91 4.02 -10.11
CA ALA A 360 -42.03 4.54 -9.08
C ALA A 360 -42.32 3.82 -7.75
N VAL A 361 -41.28 3.52 -6.99
CA VAL A 361 -41.33 2.86 -5.67
C VAL A 361 -40.37 3.52 -4.68
N SER A 362 -40.67 3.40 -3.39
CA SER A 362 -39.85 3.99 -2.30
C SER A 362 -39.73 3.02 -1.12
N GLY A 363 -38.53 2.88 -0.57
CA GLY A 363 -38.19 1.98 0.53
C GLY A 363 -36.74 1.48 0.44
N THR A 364 -36.13 1.12 1.57
CA THR A 364 -34.83 0.39 1.60
C THR A 364 -34.90 -0.93 0.84
N SER A 365 -36.09 -1.49 0.69
CA SER A 365 -36.41 -2.64 -0.15
C SER A 365 -36.11 -2.46 -1.65
N PHE A 366 -35.86 -1.22 -2.12
CA PHE A 366 -35.45 -0.96 -3.51
C PHE A 366 -33.99 -0.51 -3.62
N ALA A 367 -33.44 0.04 -2.55
CA ALA A 367 -32.01 0.26 -2.38
C ALA A 367 -31.24 -1.08 -2.33
N CYS A 368 -31.70 -2.04 -1.52
CA CYS A 368 -31.13 -3.38 -1.37
C CYS A 368 -30.92 -4.14 -2.71
N PRO A 369 -31.91 -4.27 -3.61
CA PRO A 369 -31.70 -4.95 -4.90
C PRO A 369 -30.86 -4.14 -5.89
N LEU A 370 -30.84 -2.80 -5.84
CA LEU A 370 -29.90 -2.01 -6.64
C LEU A 370 -28.45 -2.33 -6.25
N THR A 371 -28.16 -2.44 -4.95
CA THR A 371 -26.86 -2.88 -4.42
C THR A 371 -26.56 -4.33 -4.82
N ALA A 372 -27.50 -5.26 -4.65
CA ALA A 372 -27.29 -6.66 -5.04
C ALA A 372 -27.02 -6.83 -6.55
N GLY A 373 -27.65 -6.01 -7.38
CA GLY A 373 -27.35 -5.90 -8.82
C GLY A 373 -25.93 -5.37 -9.09
N LEU A 374 -25.45 -4.40 -8.29
CA LEU A 374 -24.06 -3.91 -8.40
C LEU A 374 -23.03 -4.97 -7.96
N VAL A 375 -23.28 -5.68 -6.85
CA VAL A 375 -22.41 -6.79 -6.38
C VAL A 375 -22.28 -7.88 -7.45
N GLY A 376 -23.39 -8.27 -8.10
CA GLY A 376 -23.34 -9.19 -9.23
C GLY A 376 -22.64 -8.61 -10.47
N LEU A 377 -22.72 -7.29 -10.68
CA LEU A 377 -22.06 -6.59 -11.79
C LEU A 377 -20.53 -6.55 -11.61
N ILE A 378 -20.05 -6.25 -10.39
CA ILE A 378 -18.63 -6.31 -9.98
C ILE A 378 -18.06 -7.70 -10.26
N TRP A 379 -18.69 -8.76 -9.73
CA TRP A 379 -18.29 -10.15 -9.99
C TRP A 379 -18.35 -10.56 -11.46
N SER A 380 -19.17 -9.90 -12.26
CA SER A 380 -19.24 -10.18 -13.69
C SER A 380 -18.09 -9.53 -14.46
N ALA A 381 -17.63 -8.36 -14.02
CA ALA A 381 -16.47 -7.67 -14.59
C ALA A 381 -15.16 -8.39 -14.21
N ASN A 382 -15.06 -8.89 -12.97
CA ASN A 382 -13.92 -9.67 -12.51
C ASN A 382 -14.38 -10.95 -11.78
N PRO A 383 -14.48 -12.09 -12.50
CA PRO A 383 -14.94 -13.36 -11.92
C PRO A 383 -13.96 -14.05 -10.97
N SER A 384 -12.70 -13.60 -10.89
CA SER A 384 -11.70 -14.16 -9.96
C SER A 384 -11.78 -13.60 -8.54
N LEU A 385 -12.50 -12.48 -8.33
CA LEU A 385 -12.60 -11.86 -7.00
C LEU A 385 -13.28 -12.79 -5.98
N THR A 386 -12.71 -12.83 -4.77
CA THR A 386 -13.37 -13.44 -3.60
C THR A 386 -14.61 -12.62 -3.19
N HIS A 387 -15.39 -13.11 -2.22
CA HIS A 387 -16.52 -12.34 -1.69
C HIS A 387 -16.06 -11.11 -0.91
N ASP A 388 -14.97 -11.21 -0.16
CA ASP A 388 -14.42 -10.08 0.62
C ASP A 388 -13.91 -8.99 -0.31
N GLN A 389 -13.18 -9.41 -1.34
CA GLN A 389 -12.72 -8.58 -2.44
C GLN A 389 -13.86 -7.84 -3.16
N VAL A 390 -15.01 -8.49 -3.41
CA VAL A 390 -16.18 -7.81 -3.97
C VAL A 390 -16.87 -6.89 -2.97
N GLU A 391 -16.81 -7.18 -1.67
CA GLU A 391 -17.30 -6.30 -0.61
C GLU A 391 -16.49 -5.01 -0.51
N ALA A 392 -15.16 -5.14 -0.54
CA ALA A 392 -14.21 -4.03 -0.55
C ALA A 392 -14.42 -3.14 -1.78
N VAL A 393 -14.48 -3.72 -2.99
CA VAL A 393 -14.78 -2.96 -4.23
C VAL A 393 -16.13 -2.24 -4.16
N LEU A 394 -17.16 -2.83 -3.54
CA LEU A 394 -18.44 -2.14 -3.33
C LEU A 394 -18.30 -0.97 -2.35
N LYS A 395 -17.63 -1.18 -1.22
CA LYS A 395 -17.45 -0.21 -0.13
C LYS A 395 -16.57 0.97 -0.59
N GLN A 396 -15.39 0.70 -1.14
CA GLN A 396 -14.47 1.69 -1.72
C GLN A 396 -15.06 2.40 -2.95
N GLY A 397 -15.85 1.69 -3.77
CA GLY A 397 -16.54 2.27 -4.92
C GLY A 397 -17.70 3.22 -4.58
N CYS A 398 -18.08 3.36 -3.30
CA CYS A 398 -19.14 4.28 -2.90
C CYS A 398 -18.74 5.75 -3.10
N LYS A 399 -19.74 6.59 -3.42
CA LYS A 399 -19.62 8.03 -3.28
C LYS A 399 -19.90 8.40 -1.83
N ASP A 400 -18.87 8.79 -1.11
CA ASP A 400 -18.97 9.37 0.23
C ASP A 400 -19.99 10.53 0.28
N LEU A 401 -20.82 10.52 1.33
CA LEU A 401 -21.90 11.45 1.62
C LEU A 401 -21.97 11.71 3.14
N GLY A 402 -22.16 12.97 3.54
CA GLY A 402 -22.37 13.33 4.95
C GLY A 402 -21.08 13.78 5.63
N ALA A 403 -20.65 13.07 6.67
CA ALA A 403 -19.33 13.24 7.26
C ALA A 403 -18.30 12.48 6.41
N ALA A 404 -17.05 12.95 6.35
CA ALA A 404 -16.02 12.28 5.56
C ALA A 404 -15.68 10.90 6.14
N GLY A 405 -15.58 9.88 5.27
CA GLY A 405 -15.34 8.50 5.66
C GLY A 405 -16.59 7.77 6.18
N VAL A 406 -16.40 6.63 6.84
CA VAL A 406 -17.53 5.78 7.27
C VAL A 406 -18.38 6.47 8.34
N ASP A 407 -19.67 6.65 8.03
CA ASP A 407 -20.60 7.38 8.89
C ASP A 407 -21.85 6.56 9.28
N ASN A 408 -22.58 7.03 10.30
CA ASN A 408 -23.76 6.33 10.83
C ASN A 408 -25.06 6.64 10.06
N ILE A 409 -25.01 7.35 8.94
CA ILE A 409 -26.17 7.70 8.10
C ILE A 409 -26.13 6.96 6.76
N PHE A 410 -24.96 6.90 6.12
CA PHE A 410 -24.75 6.35 4.79
C PHE A 410 -23.74 5.18 4.75
N GLY A 411 -23.06 4.86 5.86
CA GLY A 411 -22.01 3.85 5.88
C GLY A 411 -20.78 4.34 5.13
N HIS A 412 -20.27 3.58 4.16
CA HIS A 412 -19.24 4.01 3.21
C HIS A 412 -19.77 5.00 2.13
N GLY A 413 -21.05 5.36 2.16
CA GLY A 413 -21.66 6.33 1.25
C GLY A 413 -22.67 5.71 0.28
N ARG A 414 -23.03 6.44 -0.78
CA ARG A 414 -23.96 5.95 -1.80
C ARG A 414 -23.24 5.13 -2.86
N ILE A 415 -23.73 3.92 -3.16
CA ILE A 415 -23.18 3.10 -4.25
C ILE A 415 -23.01 3.87 -5.58
N ASN A 416 -21.88 3.65 -6.25
CA ASN A 416 -21.61 4.15 -7.60
C ASN A 416 -21.13 2.98 -8.48
N SER A 417 -21.85 2.71 -9.57
CA SER A 417 -21.55 1.61 -10.48
C SER A 417 -20.26 1.84 -11.25
N TYR A 418 -19.95 3.07 -11.66
CA TYR A 418 -18.76 3.36 -12.46
C TYR A 418 -17.50 3.19 -11.62
N ASN A 419 -17.44 3.85 -10.46
CA ASN A 419 -16.33 3.72 -9.52
C ASN A 419 -16.06 2.23 -9.20
N SER A 420 -17.09 1.47 -8.80
CA SER A 420 -16.93 0.05 -8.47
C SER A 420 -16.46 -0.80 -9.66
N LEU A 421 -16.77 -0.43 -10.91
CA LEU A 421 -16.33 -1.17 -12.09
C LEU A 421 -14.96 -0.75 -12.62
N VAL A 422 -14.56 0.52 -12.46
CA VAL A 422 -13.16 0.94 -12.62
C VAL A 422 -12.30 0.14 -11.65
N LEU A 423 -12.76 0.00 -10.40
CA LEU A 423 -12.05 -0.77 -9.38
C LEU A 423 -11.97 -2.26 -9.74
N ALA A 424 -13.10 -2.87 -10.12
CA ALA A 424 -13.13 -4.29 -10.49
C ALA A 424 -12.31 -4.63 -11.75
N GLY A 425 -12.27 -3.72 -12.73
CA GLY A 425 -11.85 -3.99 -14.11
C GLY A 425 -10.37 -3.76 -14.45
N GLY A 426 -9.52 -3.47 -13.46
CA GLY A 426 -8.09 -3.23 -13.70
C GLY A 426 -7.72 -1.78 -14.05
N GLY A 427 -8.51 -0.79 -13.59
CA GLY A 427 -8.13 0.63 -13.55
C GLY A 427 -7.76 1.13 -12.15
N GLY A 428 -7.61 0.21 -11.21
CA GLY A 428 -7.41 0.46 -9.79
C GLY A 428 -8.02 -0.70 -9.02
N GLY A 429 -7.37 -1.86 -9.03
CA GLY A 429 -7.86 -2.99 -8.25
C GLY A 429 -8.18 -2.57 -6.81
N ILE A 430 -8.95 -3.40 -6.12
CA ILE A 430 -8.55 -3.77 -4.77
C ILE A 430 -7.09 -4.23 -4.87
N THR A 431 -6.23 -3.26 -4.65
CA THR A 431 -4.81 -3.49 -4.53
C THR A 431 -4.67 -4.37 -3.29
N ASP A 432 -4.08 -5.54 -3.49
CA ASP A 432 -3.60 -6.49 -2.49
C ASP A 432 -2.19 -6.79 -3.00
N CYS A 433 -1.36 -5.75 -2.89
CA CYS A 433 -0.05 -5.69 -3.55
C CYS A 433 0.96 -6.62 -2.88
N ASN A 434 0.83 -6.80 -1.56
CA ASN A 434 1.63 -7.73 -0.78
C ASN A 434 1.13 -9.20 -0.94
N GLY A 435 -0.06 -9.41 -1.53
CA GLY A 435 -0.61 -10.72 -1.88
C GLY A 435 -1.07 -11.54 -0.68
N ASN A 436 -1.39 -10.89 0.44
CA ASN A 436 -1.73 -11.55 1.70
C ASN A 436 -3.21 -11.99 1.77
N GLY A 437 -4.07 -11.49 0.87
CA GLY A 437 -5.50 -11.79 0.80
C GLY A 437 -6.42 -10.78 1.49
N VAL A 438 -5.87 -9.70 2.01
CA VAL A 438 -6.54 -8.48 2.52
C VAL A 438 -6.31 -7.37 1.49
N ASP A 439 -7.27 -6.47 1.31
CA ASP A 439 -7.00 -5.28 0.47
C ASP A 439 -6.15 -4.24 1.23
N ASP A 440 -5.26 -3.58 0.51
CA ASP A 440 -4.37 -2.51 0.93
C ASP A 440 -5.03 -1.51 1.88
N ALA A 441 -6.23 -1.01 1.53
CA ALA A 441 -6.96 -0.05 2.34
C ALA A 441 -7.40 -0.63 3.70
N THR A 442 -7.69 -1.93 3.75
CA THR A 442 -8.00 -2.69 4.97
C THR A 442 -6.72 -3.02 5.75
N ASP A 443 -5.59 -3.28 5.09
CA ASP A 443 -4.29 -3.48 5.76
C ASP A 443 -3.83 -2.20 6.46
N ILE A 444 -3.92 -1.06 5.77
CA ILE A 444 -3.64 0.28 6.31
C ILE A 444 -4.59 0.62 7.46
N ALA A 445 -5.89 0.36 7.30
CA ALA A 445 -6.88 0.65 8.34
C ALA A 445 -6.71 -0.21 9.62
N ASN A 446 -6.22 -1.45 9.47
CA ASN A 446 -5.91 -2.34 10.59
C ASN A 446 -4.50 -2.13 11.18
N GLY A 447 -3.64 -1.38 10.49
CA GLY A 447 -2.22 -1.23 10.83
C GLY A 447 -1.42 -2.52 10.64
N THR A 448 -1.89 -3.44 9.78
CA THR A 448 -1.12 -4.63 9.36
C THR A 448 -0.08 -4.30 8.29
N SER A 449 -0.32 -3.22 7.53
CA SER A 449 0.70 -2.51 6.75
C SER A 449 0.69 -1.01 7.11
N GLN A 450 1.75 -0.30 6.72
CA GLN A 450 1.83 1.16 6.86
C GLN A 450 1.44 1.83 5.53
N ASP A 451 0.87 3.03 5.58
CA ASP A 451 0.72 3.97 4.45
C ASP A 451 1.10 5.35 4.98
N CYS A 452 2.37 5.64 4.84
CA CYS A 452 3.05 6.78 5.45
C CYS A 452 2.85 8.09 4.66
N ASN A 453 2.74 8.00 3.33
CA ASN A 453 2.52 9.11 2.42
C ASN A 453 1.02 9.44 2.26
N ALA A 454 0.15 8.60 2.84
CA ALA A 454 -1.31 8.66 2.80
C ALA A 454 -1.88 8.60 1.38
N ASN A 455 -1.22 7.87 0.47
CA ASN A 455 -1.64 7.74 -0.92
C ASN A 455 -2.68 6.62 -1.14
N GLY A 456 -2.86 5.72 -0.15
CA GLY A 456 -3.77 4.57 -0.20
C GLY A 456 -3.15 3.26 -0.72
N VAL A 457 -1.83 3.18 -0.79
CA VAL A 457 -1.02 1.99 -1.12
C VAL A 457 -0.05 1.73 0.05
N PRO A 458 0.18 0.47 0.45
CA PRO A 458 1.13 0.14 1.49
C PRO A 458 2.57 0.49 1.16
N ASP A 459 3.30 0.93 2.17
CA ASP A 459 4.73 1.24 2.15
C ASP A 459 5.56 0.14 1.47
N GLU A 460 5.35 -1.14 1.85
CA GLU A 460 6.09 -2.27 1.27
C GLU A 460 5.82 -2.47 -0.24
N CYS A 461 4.72 -1.92 -0.73
CA CYS A 461 4.26 -2.04 -2.10
C CYS A 461 4.62 -0.84 -2.97
N ASP A 462 4.66 0.36 -2.39
CA ASP A 462 5.23 1.53 -3.06
C ASP A 462 6.72 1.30 -3.38
N ILE A 463 7.43 0.63 -2.46
CA ILE A 463 8.82 0.18 -2.66
C ILE A 463 8.90 -0.93 -3.72
N ALA A 464 8.08 -1.99 -3.59
CA ALA A 464 8.12 -3.12 -4.54
C ALA A 464 7.67 -2.73 -5.96
N GLY A 465 6.79 -1.74 -6.08
CA GLY A 465 6.35 -1.14 -7.35
C GLY A 465 7.32 -0.09 -7.91
N GLY A 466 8.27 0.40 -7.11
CA GLY A 466 9.18 1.48 -7.47
C GLY A 466 8.49 2.84 -7.68
N THR A 467 7.30 3.03 -7.10
CA THR A 467 6.59 4.33 -7.04
C THR A 467 7.21 5.24 -6.00
N SER A 468 7.70 4.67 -4.90
CA SER A 468 8.56 5.35 -3.93
C SER A 468 9.92 4.65 -3.87
N GLN A 469 10.95 5.39 -3.45
CA GLN A 469 12.30 4.84 -3.29
C GLN A 469 12.48 4.31 -1.86
N ASP A 470 13.29 3.27 -1.71
CA ASP A 470 13.84 2.79 -0.45
C ASP A 470 15.34 2.66 -0.69
N ALA A 471 16.05 3.78 -0.56
CA ALA A 471 17.47 3.87 -0.90
C ALA A 471 18.36 3.17 0.14
N ASN A 472 17.85 2.97 1.37
CA ASN A 472 18.58 2.37 2.48
C ASN A 472 18.23 0.89 2.73
N GLY A 473 17.14 0.39 2.13
CA GLY A 473 16.68 -1.01 2.22
C GLY A 473 15.93 -1.35 3.51
N ASN A 474 15.38 -0.36 4.23
CA ASN A 474 14.75 -0.57 5.53
C ASN A 474 13.28 -1.03 5.46
N GLY A 475 12.65 -0.98 4.28
CA GLY A 475 11.24 -1.34 4.09
C GLY A 475 10.23 -0.21 4.39
N VAL A 476 10.69 1.04 4.48
CA VAL A 476 9.89 2.28 4.60
C VAL A 476 10.27 3.21 3.43
N PRO A 477 9.31 3.83 2.73
CA PRO A 477 9.62 4.78 1.67
C PRO A 477 10.50 5.95 2.13
N ASP A 478 11.49 6.36 1.33
CA ASP A 478 12.41 7.49 1.63
C ASP A 478 11.68 8.83 1.89
N GLU A 479 10.46 8.98 1.36
CA GLU A 479 9.59 10.15 1.56
C GLU A 479 8.80 10.12 2.88
N CYS A 480 8.95 9.03 3.63
CA CYS A 480 8.22 8.66 4.84
C CYS A 480 9.12 8.24 5.99
N ASP A 481 10.34 7.81 5.68
CA ASP A 481 11.45 7.86 6.62
C ASP A 481 11.41 9.23 7.34
N PRO A 482 11.72 9.27 8.65
CA PRO A 482 11.92 10.53 9.34
C PRO A 482 12.92 11.35 8.50
N PRO A 483 12.61 12.61 8.15
CA PRO A 483 13.26 13.32 7.06
C PRO A 483 14.78 13.26 7.25
N PRO A 484 15.56 12.81 6.25
CA PRO A 484 16.98 12.43 6.40
C PRO A 484 17.69 13.50 7.22
N PRO A 485 18.19 13.17 8.44
CA PRO A 485 18.01 14.04 9.61
C PRO A 485 18.35 15.49 9.33
N ALA A 486 17.28 16.27 9.08
CA ALA A 486 17.20 17.56 8.41
C ALA A 486 18.47 17.96 7.63
N SER A 487 18.45 17.90 6.29
CA SER A 487 19.56 18.37 5.47
C SER A 487 20.00 19.77 5.89
N GLY A 488 21.20 19.84 6.47
CA GLY A 488 21.58 20.92 7.36
C GLY A 488 23.05 21.26 7.21
N VAL A 489 23.59 21.86 8.26
CA VAL A 489 25.00 22.27 8.28
C VAL A 489 25.73 21.49 9.36
N LEU A 490 26.39 20.40 8.95
CA LEU A 490 27.26 19.60 9.81
C LEU A 490 28.56 20.36 10.08
N TRP A 491 28.94 20.53 11.33
CA TRP A 491 30.23 21.10 11.75
C TRP A 491 31.14 19.95 12.15
N LEU A 492 32.29 19.83 11.49
CA LEU A 492 33.11 18.62 11.44
C LEU A 492 34.56 18.93 11.80
N VAL A 493 35.20 17.97 12.47
CA VAL A 493 36.65 17.90 12.75
C VAL A 493 37.18 16.58 12.19
N PHE A 494 38.43 16.57 11.72
CA PHE A 494 39.07 15.41 11.12
C PHE A 494 40.34 15.01 11.89
N GLU A 495 40.63 13.71 11.98
CA GLU A 495 41.83 13.19 12.66
C GLU A 495 43.13 13.82 12.12
N THR A 496 43.24 13.91 10.80
CA THR A 496 44.46 14.38 10.13
C THR A 496 44.16 15.52 9.16
N SER A 497 45.21 16.20 8.69
CA SER A 497 45.05 17.30 7.74
C SER A 497 44.49 16.84 6.40
N VAL A 498 43.20 17.06 6.19
CA VAL A 498 42.46 16.67 4.98
C VAL A 498 42.38 17.84 3.97
N SER A 499 42.24 17.52 2.68
CA SER A 499 42.10 18.50 1.60
C SER A 499 40.69 18.48 1.03
N LEU A 500 39.81 19.38 1.49
CA LEU A 500 38.39 19.37 1.17
C LEU A 500 38.07 20.10 -0.14
N PRO A 501 37.10 19.61 -0.95
CA PRO A 501 36.67 20.25 -2.18
C PRO A 501 36.26 21.72 -1.98
N GLY A 502 36.83 22.62 -2.77
CA GLY A 502 36.50 24.06 -2.76
C GLY A 502 37.09 24.88 -1.60
N LEU A 503 37.38 24.25 -0.44
CA LEU A 503 37.93 24.92 0.74
C LEU A 503 39.46 24.87 0.81
N GLY A 504 40.07 23.73 0.48
CA GLY A 504 41.52 23.52 0.58
C GLY A 504 41.93 22.64 1.77
N THR A 505 43.16 22.80 2.25
CA THR A 505 43.67 22.03 3.38
C THR A 505 43.13 22.55 4.71
N VAL A 506 42.62 21.64 5.52
CA VAL A 506 42.09 21.83 6.88
C VAL A 506 42.99 21.06 7.84
N ALA A 507 43.21 21.54 9.06
CA ALA A 507 44.02 20.87 10.07
C ALA A 507 43.18 20.33 11.24
N PRO A 508 43.68 19.38 12.06
CA PRO A 508 42.92 18.77 13.16
C PRO A 508 42.48 19.72 14.28
N GLN A 509 43.03 20.94 14.34
CA GLN A 509 42.57 22.00 15.24
C GLN A 509 41.44 22.87 14.66
N ASP A 510 41.00 22.63 13.43
CA ASP A 510 40.02 23.45 12.73
C ASP A 510 38.63 22.79 12.71
N VAL A 511 37.57 23.60 12.73
CA VAL A 511 36.19 23.14 12.50
C VAL A 511 35.68 23.71 11.19
N VAL A 512 35.14 22.83 10.33
CA VAL A 512 34.53 23.21 9.05
C VAL A 512 33.06 22.89 9.03
N SER A 513 32.27 23.66 8.29
CA SER A 513 30.90 23.29 7.95
C SER A 513 30.84 22.57 6.62
N TYR A 514 30.08 21.49 6.55
CA TYR A 514 29.53 20.91 5.33
C TYR A 514 28.04 21.27 5.23
N ASP A 515 27.67 22.07 4.23
CA ASP A 515 26.28 22.31 3.86
C ASP A 515 25.87 21.27 2.82
N GLU A 516 25.03 20.34 3.25
CA GLU A 516 24.57 19.20 2.46
C GLU A 516 23.65 19.63 1.31
N SER A 517 22.90 20.72 1.49
CA SER A 517 21.95 21.22 0.50
C SER A 517 22.64 21.84 -0.72
N THR A 518 23.87 22.34 -0.53
CA THR A 518 24.69 22.93 -1.59
C THR A 518 25.90 22.08 -1.97
N ASN A 519 26.24 21.04 -1.19
CA ASN A 519 27.50 20.30 -1.26
C ASN A 519 28.69 21.27 -1.24
N THR A 520 28.73 22.14 -0.22
CA THR A 520 29.83 23.10 -0.05
C THR A 520 30.46 23.05 1.34
N TRP A 521 31.77 23.28 1.34
CA TRP A 521 32.61 23.33 2.53
C TRP A 521 32.98 24.78 2.87
N ALA A 522 32.92 25.16 4.14
CA ALA A 522 33.41 26.44 4.62
C ALA A 522 34.17 26.30 5.94
N MET A 523 35.22 27.11 6.13
CA MET A 523 35.90 27.22 7.41
C MET A 523 34.98 27.94 8.40
N ILE A 524 34.80 27.38 9.60
CA ILE A 524 33.98 27.95 10.68
C ILE A 524 34.83 28.29 11.91
N PHE A 525 35.88 27.54 12.19
CA PHE A 525 36.80 27.82 13.27
C PHE A 525 38.22 27.46 12.81
N ASP A 526 39.10 28.45 12.70
CA ASP A 526 40.54 28.24 12.49
C ASP A 526 41.20 28.18 13.87
N GLY A 527 41.64 26.99 14.28
CA GLY A 527 42.25 26.80 15.60
C GLY A 527 43.61 27.48 15.70
N SER A 528 44.28 27.70 14.57
CA SER A 528 45.60 28.32 14.51
C SER A 528 45.55 29.79 14.91
N ASP A 529 44.51 30.52 14.49
CA ASP A 529 44.28 31.93 14.86
C ASP A 529 44.11 32.14 16.37
N VAL A 530 43.54 31.15 17.07
CA VAL A 530 43.27 31.22 18.53
C VAL A 530 44.28 30.43 19.37
N GLY A 531 45.37 29.97 18.76
CA GLY A 531 46.54 29.42 19.45
C GLY A 531 46.51 27.91 19.72
N LEU A 532 45.67 27.16 19.02
CA LEU A 532 45.57 25.70 19.08
C LEU A 532 46.45 24.98 18.03
N SER A 533 47.37 25.68 17.36
CA SER A 533 48.15 25.21 16.19
C SER A 533 49.09 24.01 16.41
N SER A 534 49.04 23.37 17.58
CA SER A 534 49.83 22.17 17.93
C SER A 534 48.98 21.13 18.66
N LEU A 535 47.66 21.22 18.58
CA LEU A 535 46.67 20.35 19.20
C LEU A 535 45.79 19.76 18.09
N ALA A 536 45.05 18.71 18.43
CA ALA A 536 43.90 18.25 17.66
C ALA A 536 42.67 18.37 18.56
N ILE A 537 41.54 18.79 18.00
CA ILE A 537 40.26 18.72 18.69
C ILE A 537 39.80 17.26 18.60
N ASP A 538 39.34 16.72 19.71
CA ASP A 538 38.66 15.42 19.73
C ASP A 538 37.16 15.68 19.72
N GLY A 539 36.59 16.17 20.82
CA GLY A 539 35.15 16.44 20.91
C GLY A 539 34.75 17.85 20.53
N LEU A 540 33.56 17.97 19.91
CA LEU A 540 32.95 19.24 19.50
C LEU A 540 31.45 19.26 19.80
N ALA A 541 31.00 20.23 20.59
CA ALA A 541 29.57 20.59 20.67
C ALA A 541 29.33 22.09 20.53
N ARG A 542 28.20 22.47 19.92
CA ARG A 542 27.78 23.86 19.77
C ARG A 542 26.65 24.20 20.73
N MET A 543 26.88 25.19 21.60
CA MET A 543 25.85 25.71 22.52
C MET A 543 24.85 26.62 21.80
N SER A 544 23.64 26.73 22.35
CA SER A 544 22.56 27.56 21.80
C SER A 544 22.84 29.07 21.77
N ASP A 545 23.83 29.55 22.54
CA ASP A 545 24.34 30.93 22.47
C ASP A 545 25.48 31.14 21.47
N GLY A 546 25.81 30.11 20.67
CA GLY A 546 26.81 30.15 19.60
C GLY A 546 28.25 29.94 20.08
N SER A 547 28.48 29.66 21.36
CA SER A 547 29.78 29.20 21.86
C SER A 547 30.01 27.71 21.62
N LEU A 548 31.28 27.30 21.60
CA LEU A 548 31.70 25.92 21.31
C LEU A 548 32.26 25.28 22.57
N LEU A 549 32.02 23.99 22.73
CA LEU A 549 32.65 23.11 23.72
C LEU A 549 33.64 22.22 22.98
N LEU A 550 34.87 22.13 23.49
CA LEU A 550 35.97 21.41 22.87
C LEU A 550 36.74 20.59 23.92
N SER A 551 37.05 19.33 23.62
CA SER A 551 38.13 18.53 24.23
C SER A 551 39.28 18.35 23.22
N PHE A 552 40.37 17.71 23.64
CA PHE A 552 41.60 17.58 22.83
C PHE A 552 42.28 16.24 23.10
N THR A 553 42.86 15.63 22.06
CA THR A 553 43.57 14.33 22.06
C THR A 553 44.79 14.21 22.99
N ALA A 554 45.09 15.23 23.80
CA ALA A 554 46.22 15.31 24.71
C ALA A 554 46.14 16.55 25.62
N ALA A 555 46.54 16.37 26.87
CA ALA A 555 46.71 17.42 27.87
C ALA A 555 47.50 18.66 27.35
N ALA A 556 46.91 19.84 27.46
CA ALA A 556 47.36 21.08 26.81
C ALA A 556 47.27 22.33 27.69
N THR A 557 47.93 23.43 27.26
CA THR A 557 47.73 24.76 27.85
C THR A 557 46.92 25.63 26.89
N ILE A 558 45.65 25.87 27.21
CA ILE A 558 44.72 26.61 26.34
C ILE A 558 44.78 28.12 26.62
N PRO A 559 44.90 28.99 25.59
CA PRO A 559 45.02 30.44 25.78
C PRO A 559 43.87 31.08 26.58
N GLY A 560 44.19 31.66 27.75
CA GLY A 560 43.22 32.32 28.63
C GLY A 560 42.60 31.40 29.69
N VAL A 561 42.78 30.09 29.57
CA VAL A 561 42.41 29.11 30.60
C VAL A 561 43.54 28.98 31.61
N SER A 562 43.21 28.87 32.90
CA SER A 562 44.22 28.74 33.97
C SER A 562 44.43 27.29 34.35
N GLY A 563 45.62 26.76 34.06
CA GLY A 563 46.00 25.38 34.36
C GLY A 563 46.55 24.66 33.12
N THR A 564 46.75 23.36 33.27
CA THR A 564 46.67 22.41 32.15
C THR A 564 45.20 22.02 32.03
N VAL A 565 44.72 21.89 30.80
CA VAL A 565 43.46 21.23 30.44
C VAL A 565 43.87 19.81 30.06
N ASP A 566 43.42 18.80 30.81
CA ASP A 566 43.65 17.40 30.45
C ASP A 566 42.85 17.02 29.20
N ASP A 567 43.09 15.82 28.68
CA ASP A 567 42.37 15.24 27.56
C ASP A 567 40.91 14.90 27.94
N SER A 568 40.69 14.40 29.17
CA SER A 568 39.36 14.26 29.80
C SER A 568 38.62 15.57 30.18
N ASP A 569 39.17 16.76 29.88
CA ASP A 569 38.59 18.06 30.22
C ASP A 569 37.91 18.76 29.02
N ILE A 570 36.96 19.66 29.30
CA ILE A 570 36.28 20.43 28.25
C ILE A 570 36.39 21.94 28.51
N VAL A 571 36.84 22.65 27.49
CA VAL A 571 36.85 24.12 27.45
C VAL A 571 35.69 24.66 26.62
N ARG A 572 35.19 25.83 27.02
CA ARG A 572 34.23 26.61 26.27
C ARG A 572 34.93 27.76 25.56
N PHE A 573 34.82 27.80 24.23
CA PHE A 573 35.22 28.93 23.39
C PHE A 573 34.03 29.85 23.10
N VAL A 574 34.15 31.13 23.48
CA VAL A 574 33.15 32.16 23.15
C VAL A 574 33.67 32.98 21.95
N PRO A 575 33.10 32.82 20.75
CA PRO A 575 33.54 33.55 19.57
C PRO A 575 33.16 35.03 19.61
N THR A 576 34.07 35.86 19.11
CA THR A 576 33.81 37.24 18.65
C THR A 576 33.85 37.34 17.12
N SER A 577 34.52 36.38 16.46
CA SER A 577 34.57 36.15 15.03
C SER A 577 34.77 34.66 14.78
N LEU A 578 34.09 34.12 13.77
CA LEU A 578 34.23 32.74 13.27
C LEU A 578 34.68 32.79 11.79
N GLY A 579 35.13 31.65 11.29
CA GLY A 579 35.67 31.44 9.94
C GLY A 579 37.18 31.53 9.89
N ALA A 580 37.76 31.67 8.69
CA ALA A 580 39.21 31.73 8.46
C ALA A 580 39.92 33.00 8.99
N ASN A 581 39.30 33.71 9.94
CA ASN A 581 39.85 34.77 10.79
C ASN A 581 39.16 34.64 12.16
N THR A 582 39.44 33.55 12.87
CA THR A 582 38.74 33.20 14.12
C THR A 582 39.29 34.02 15.29
N ALA A 583 38.40 34.53 16.15
CA ALA A 583 38.81 35.30 17.32
C ALA A 583 37.79 35.15 18.44
N GLY A 584 38.24 34.91 19.67
CA GLY A 584 37.37 34.75 20.83
C GLY A 584 38.16 34.57 22.11
N ALA A 585 37.54 33.96 23.12
CA ALA A 585 38.20 33.64 24.38
C ALA A 585 37.76 32.26 24.89
N PHE A 586 38.70 31.50 25.45
CA PHE A 586 38.43 30.24 26.12
C PHE A 586 38.14 30.44 27.61
N SER A 587 37.38 29.51 28.19
CA SER A 587 37.13 29.38 29.62
C SER A 587 36.87 27.92 29.98
N TRP A 588 37.18 27.52 31.22
CA TRP A 588 36.80 26.21 31.75
C TRP A 588 35.28 25.95 31.64
N TYR A 589 34.90 24.75 31.21
CA TYR A 589 33.50 24.31 31.17
C TYR A 589 33.22 23.05 31.98
N PHE A 590 34.10 22.06 31.90
CA PHE A 590 34.00 20.80 32.64
C PHE A 590 35.41 20.30 32.95
N ASP A 591 35.58 19.79 34.17
CA ASP A 591 36.83 19.20 34.69
C ASP A 591 36.52 17.72 34.94
N GLY A 592 37.12 16.83 34.15
CA GLY A 592 36.85 15.39 34.20
C GLY A 592 37.40 14.75 35.48
N SER A 593 38.55 15.25 35.92
CA SER A 593 39.28 14.74 37.08
C SER A 593 38.49 14.92 38.39
N ASP A 594 37.75 16.01 38.52
CA ASP A 594 36.86 16.30 39.65
C ASP A 594 35.69 15.28 39.78
N VAL A 595 35.28 14.63 38.69
CA VAL A 595 34.12 13.72 38.65
C VAL A 595 34.44 12.25 38.34
N GLY A 596 35.73 11.93 38.19
CA GLY A 596 36.24 10.57 38.21
C GLY A 596 36.86 10.07 36.91
N LEU A 597 36.82 10.86 35.83
CA LEU A 597 37.60 10.59 34.61
C LEU A 597 39.06 10.91 34.96
N THR A 598 39.86 9.89 35.26
CA THR A 598 41.18 10.05 35.91
C THR A 598 42.24 9.09 35.38
N THR A 599 41.90 8.32 34.34
CA THR A 599 42.80 7.39 33.66
C THR A 599 42.97 7.80 32.19
N ASN A 600 44.07 7.36 31.58
CA ASN A 600 44.36 7.63 30.17
C ASN A 600 43.38 6.95 29.19
N ASP A 601 42.54 6.04 29.68
CA ASP A 601 41.52 5.33 28.91
C ASP A 601 40.13 5.98 29.11
N GLU A 602 40.08 7.20 29.69
CA GLU A 602 38.88 8.01 29.96
C GLU A 602 39.00 9.41 29.31
N ASP A 603 39.76 9.50 28.20
CA ASP A 603 39.86 10.67 27.31
C ASP A 603 38.47 10.96 26.69
N VAL A 604 38.10 12.23 26.54
CA VAL A 604 36.78 12.63 26.01
C VAL A 604 36.91 12.88 24.51
N ASP A 605 36.57 11.87 23.74
CA ASP A 605 36.49 11.89 22.27
C ASP A 605 35.18 12.51 21.77
N ALA A 606 34.01 12.03 22.20
CA ALA A 606 32.73 12.58 21.75
C ALA A 606 32.10 13.56 22.75
N ILE A 607 31.55 14.68 22.26
CA ILE A 607 30.74 15.62 23.06
C ILE A 607 29.41 15.90 22.37
N ALA A 608 28.29 15.56 23.02
CA ALA A 608 26.96 15.96 22.63
C ALA A 608 26.24 16.78 23.72
N LEU A 609 25.16 17.46 23.33
CA LEU A 609 24.28 18.20 24.24
C LEU A 609 22.84 17.72 24.07
N THR A 610 22.16 17.38 25.16
CA THR A 610 20.72 17.11 25.13
C THR A 610 19.94 18.40 24.84
N ALA A 611 18.68 18.29 24.41
CA ALA A 611 17.79 19.43 24.22
C ALA A 611 17.57 20.29 25.50
N ASP A 612 17.76 19.71 26.69
CA ASP A 612 17.75 20.43 27.97
C ASP A 612 19.12 20.98 28.41
N GLY A 613 20.14 20.87 27.55
CA GLY A 613 21.48 21.44 27.73
C GLY A 613 22.39 20.66 28.66
N ARG A 614 22.11 19.38 28.93
CA ARG A 614 23.00 18.49 29.67
C ARG A 614 24.09 17.95 28.76
N LEU A 615 25.29 17.84 29.32
CA LEU A 615 26.48 17.32 28.67
C LEU A 615 26.37 15.80 28.53
N VAL A 616 26.65 15.28 27.34
CA VAL A 616 26.73 13.86 27.03
C VAL A 616 28.11 13.58 26.43
N LEU A 617 28.80 12.56 26.91
CA LEU A 617 30.18 12.24 26.57
C LEU A 617 30.30 10.78 26.09
N SER A 618 31.20 10.52 25.15
CA SER A 618 31.87 9.23 25.00
C SER A 618 33.25 9.28 25.67
N THR A 619 33.96 8.15 25.72
CA THR A 619 35.40 8.14 26.00
C THR A 619 36.14 7.03 25.25
N LEU A 620 37.41 7.28 24.90
CA LEU A 620 38.33 6.42 24.11
C LEU A 620 38.59 5.00 24.67
N GLY A 621 37.99 4.68 25.80
CA GLY A 621 38.11 3.40 26.47
C GLY A 621 36.98 3.19 27.47
N SER A 622 37.03 2.05 28.15
CA SER A 622 36.00 1.67 29.13
C SER A 622 36.09 2.51 30.42
N PHE A 623 35.21 3.48 30.57
CA PHE A 623 35.12 4.35 31.76
C PHE A 623 34.52 3.65 32.99
N SER A 624 34.91 4.10 34.19
CA SER A 624 34.38 3.58 35.46
C SER A 624 34.13 4.67 36.52
N VAL A 625 33.24 5.60 36.18
CA VAL A 625 32.83 6.73 37.04
C VAL A 625 31.85 6.33 38.17
N SER A 626 31.54 7.27 39.05
CA SER A 626 30.72 7.00 40.24
C SER A 626 29.26 6.69 39.90
N GLY A 627 28.93 5.39 39.80
CA GLY A 627 27.57 4.87 39.63
C GLY A 627 27.24 4.35 38.23
N VAL A 628 28.16 4.49 37.26
CA VAL A 628 28.04 3.99 35.88
C VAL A 628 29.41 3.51 35.41
N SER A 629 29.43 2.41 34.68
CA SER A 629 30.58 1.91 33.93
C SER A 629 30.09 1.43 32.58
N GLY A 630 30.85 1.67 31.52
CA GLY A 630 30.51 1.30 30.16
C GLY A 630 31.75 0.95 29.35
N THR A 631 31.53 0.73 28.06
CA THR A 631 32.56 0.57 27.04
C THR A 631 32.80 1.87 26.26
N ASP A 632 33.81 1.84 25.42
CA ASP A 632 34.12 2.82 24.36
C ASP A 632 32.91 3.11 23.43
N ALA A 633 32.05 2.12 23.19
CA ALA A 633 30.81 2.29 22.43
C ALA A 633 29.63 3.02 23.15
N ASP A 634 29.79 3.49 24.39
CA ASP A 634 28.67 3.98 25.23
C ASP A 634 28.70 5.50 25.47
N LEU A 635 27.52 6.15 25.47
CA LEU A 635 27.40 7.56 25.86
C LEU A 635 26.85 7.74 27.28
N ILE A 636 27.49 8.61 28.06
CA ILE A 636 27.07 8.99 29.42
C ILE A 636 26.60 10.44 29.52
N VAL A 637 25.44 10.66 30.13
CA VAL A 637 24.92 12.01 30.43
C VAL A 637 25.34 12.46 31.83
N PHE A 638 25.94 13.64 31.90
CA PHE A 638 26.38 14.26 33.14
C PHE A 638 25.30 15.16 33.75
N ASN A 639 24.76 14.76 34.90
CA ASN A 639 23.82 15.57 35.67
C ASN A 639 24.59 16.52 36.60
N ALA A 640 24.95 17.68 36.07
CA ALA A 640 25.78 18.67 36.76
C ALA A 640 25.07 19.31 37.97
N THR A 641 25.82 19.48 39.05
CA THR A 641 25.52 20.37 40.19
C THR A 641 26.42 21.62 40.19
N SER A 642 27.63 21.52 39.63
CA SER A 642 28.48 22.64 39.20
C SER A 642 29.27 22.26 37.94
N LEU A 643 29.64 23.29 37.17
CA LEU A 643 30.46 23.23 35.96
C LEU A 643 31.60 24.27 36.07
N GLY A 644 32.64 24.12 35.25
CA GLY A 644 33.89 24.87 35.26
C GLY A 644 35.01 24.11 35.99
N ALA A 645 36.10 24.80 36.37
CA ALA A 645 37.28 24.20 37.02
C ALA A 645 37.07 23.69 38.47
N ASN A 646 35.82 23.43 38.85
CA ASN A 646 35.36 22.85 40.13
C ASN A 646 34.06 22.09 39.79
N THR A 647 34.16 21.06 38.96
CA THR A 647 33.00 20.33 38.42
C THR A 647 32.46 19.38 39.50
N ALA A 648 31.14 19.23 39.57
CA ALA A 648 30.53 18.28 40.51
C ALA A 648 29.17 17.83 39.99
N GLY A 649 28.88 16.54 40.07
CA GLY A 649 27.61 15.98 39.59
C GLY A 649 27.61 14.46 39.64
N THR A 650 26.74 13.85 38.85
CA THR A 650 26.65 12.38 38.71
C THR A 650 26.36 11.99 37.27
N PHE A 651 27.08 10.99 36.76
CA PHE A 651 26.80 10.38 35.46
C PHE A 651 25.61 9.43 35.50
N GLN A 652 24.99 9.24 34.35
CA GLN A 652 23.98 8.22 34.04
C GLN A 652 24.23 7.70 32.63
N MET A 653 23.97 6.41 32.38
CA MET A 653 23.99 5.89 31.02
C MET A 653 22.95 6.63 30.17
N TYR A 654 23.34 7.08 28.98
CA TYR A 654 22.46 7.76 28.02
C TYR A 654 22.20 6.87 26.80
N PHE A 655 23.24 6.24 26.25
CA PHE A 655 23.16 5.30 25.14
C PHE A 655 24.13 4.15 25.43
N ASP A 656 23.64 2.92 25.31
CA ASP A 656 24.39 1.68 25.51
C ASP A 656 24.61 1.07 24.12
N GLY A 657 25.83 1.19 23.58
CA GLY A 657 26.13 0.78 22.20
C GLY A 657 26.12 -0.73 22.04
N SER A 658 26.51 -1.45 23.11
CA SER A 658 26.51 -2.90 23.17
C SER A 658 25.12 -3.51 22.99
N ASP A 659 24.07 -2.87 23.53
CA ASP A 659 22.67 -3.31 23.34
C ASP A 659 22.21 -3.25 21.87
N VAL A 660 22.78 -2.35 21.06
CA VAL A 660 22.36 -2.09 19.67
C VAL A 660 23.36 -2.55 18.60
N GLY A 661 24.48 -3.13 19.01
CA GLY A 661 25.38 -3.89 18.14
C GLY A 661 26.77 -3.31 17.94
N LEU A 662 27.05 -2.10 18.45
CA LEU A 662 28.40 -1.54 18.52
C LEU A 662 29.17 -2.33 19.58
N SER A 663 29.94 -3.33 19.13
CA SER A 663 30.38 -4.42 20.02
C SER A 663 31.74 -5.02 19.65
N THR A 664 32.38 -4.51 18.60
CA THR A 664 33.77 -4.80 18.26
C THR A 664 34.70 -3.69 18.76
N THR A 665 35.99 -3.99 18.92
CA THR A 665 37.04 -3.03 19.38
C THR A 665 37.37 -1.91 18.38
N ASN A 666 36.52 -1.75 17.37
CA ASN A 666 36.66 -0.82 16.25
C ASN A 666 35.34 -0.03 16.03
N GLU A 667 34.31 -0.28 16.86
CA GLU A 667 33.02 0.43 16.88
C GLU A 667 32.96 1.38 18.09
N ASP A 668 34.13 1.95 18.43
CA ASP A 668 34.35 2.98 19.44
C ASP A 668 33.76 4.30 18.95
N VAL A 669 32.97 4.99 19.77
CA VAL A 669 32.23 6.20 19.38
C VAL A 669 33.08 7.44 19.61
N ASP A 670 33.70 7.94 18.54
CA ASP A 670 34.51 9.16 18.52
C ASP A 670 33.68 10.43 18.30
N ALA A 671 32.73 10.41 17.36
CA ALA A 671 31.86 11.55 17.10
C ALA A 671 30.41 11.27 17.52
N ALA A 672 29.79 12.19 18.26
CA ALA A 672 28.39 12.09 18.66
C ALA A 672 27.65 13.44 18.61
N CYS A 673 26.45 13.48 18.05
CA CYS A 673 25.58 14.66 18.12
C CYS A 673 24.10 14.28 18.30
N ILE A 674 23.45 14.85 19.32
CA ILE A 674 22.01 14.65 19.56
C ILE A 674 21.22 15.72 18.80
N LEU A 675 20.31 15.27 17.94
CA LEU A 675 19.51 16.12 17.08
C LEU A 675 18.23 16.65 17.77
N PRO A 676 17.63 17.74 17.26
CA PRO A 676 16.41 18.32 17.84
C PRO A 676 15.19 17.38 17.88
N ASN A 677 15.15 16.37 17.00
CA ASN A 677 14.12 15.33 16.98
C ASN A 677 14.37 14.19 18.00
N GLY A 678 15.58 14.10 18.56
CA GLY A 678 16.00 13.07 19.51
C GLY A 678 16.89 11.96 18.94
N ASP A 679 17.15 11.96 17.63
CA ASP A 679 18.11 11.02 17.02
C ASP A 679 19.54 11.34 17.47
N ILE A 680 20.41 10.32 17.45
CA ILE A 680 21.84 10.47 17.77
C ILE A 680 22.63 10.19 16.50
N LEU A 681 23.32 11.20 15.98
CA LEU A 681 24.34 11.01 14.95
C LEU A 681 25.62 10.47 15.60
N LEU A 682 26.22 9.47 14.98
CA LEU A 682 27.42 8.79 15.46
C LEU A 682 28.42 8.58 14.30
N SER A 683 29.71 8.63 14.61
CA SER A 683 30.81 8.03 13.83
C SER A 683 31.52 6.99 14.71
N THR A 684 32.44 6.21 14.14
CA THR A 684 33.31 5.32 14.92
C THR A 684 34.73 5.23 14.38
N ILE A 685 35.72 5.03 15.27
CA ILE A 685 37.17 5.01 14.97
C ILE A 685 37.56 3.98 13.89
N GLY A 686 36.74 2.95 13.69
CA GLY A 686 36.87 1.98 12.61
C GLY A 686 35.55 1.73 11.88
N ASN A 687 35.60 0.88 10.87
CA ASN A 687 34.41 0.41 10.17
C ASN A 687 33.36 -0.20 11.11
N PHE A 688 32.16 0.40 11.16
CA PHE A 688 31.00 -0.16 11.86
C PHE A 688 30.19 -1.13 11.00
N SER A 689 29.52 -2.09 11.65
CA SER A 689 28.63 -3.07 11.00
C SER A 689 27.45 -3.46 11.88
N VAL A 690 26.56 -2.49 12.13
CA VAL A 690 25.34 -2.62 12.93
C VAL A 690 24.18 -3.24 12.14
N ALA A 691 23.04 -3.49 12.81
CA ALA A 691 21.87 -4.08 12.17
C ALA A 691 21.29 -3.17 11.07
N GLY A 692 21.41 -3.59 9.81
CA GLY A 692 20.90 -2.88 8.63
C GLY A 692 21.88 -1.93 7.95
N VAL A 693 22.98 -1.54 8.61
CA VAL A 693 23.89 -0.49 8.10
C VAL A 693 25.36 -0.85 8.38
N SER A 694 26.24 -0.57 7.42
CA SER A 694 27.70 -0.71 7.56
C SER A 694 28.42 0.37 6.76
N GLY A 695 29.57 0.85 7.25
CA GLY A 695 30.36 1.91 6.61
C GLY A 695 31.85 1.84 6.94
N GLN A 696 32.56 2.92 6.63
CA GLN A 696 33.95 3.16 7.01
C GLN A 696 34.05 4.14 8.20
N ASP A 697 35.26 4.31 8.71
CA ASP A 697 35.59 5.23 9.81
C ASP A 697 35.23 6.69 9.51
N GLU A 698 35.25 7.11 8.24
CA GLU A 698 34.79 8.46 7.88
C GLU A 698 33.26 8.63 7.82
N ASP A 699 32.46 7.56 7.85
CA ASP A 699 31.03 7.61 7.54
C ASP A 699 30.15 7.86 8.78
N MET A 700 29.10 8.67 8.64
CA MET A 700 28.16 8.93 9.73
C MET A 700 26.91 8.07 9.65
N ILE A 701 26.48 7.55 10.81
CA ILE A 701 25.18 6.89 11.01
C ILE A 701 24.26 7.71 11.91
N ALA A 702 22.95 7.55 11.74
CA ALA A 702 21.94 8.07 12.64
C ALA A 702 21.30 6.90 13.39
N PHE A 703 21.24 7.01 14.72
CA PHE A 703 20.48 6.11 15.58
C PHE A 703 19.16 6.77 15.98
N THR A 704 18.04 6.16 15.61
CA THR A 704 16.68 6.57 16.02
C THR A 704 16.26 5.77 17.26
N PRO A 705 16.23 6.39 18.47
CA PRO A 705 15.95 5.66 19.70
C PRO A 705 14.46 5.35 19.89
N THR A 706 14.15 4.08 20.20
CA THR A 706 12.89 3.67 20.84
C THR A 706 13.01 3.61 22.37
N SER A 707 14.21 3.32 22.89
CA SER A 707 14.59 3.52 24.30
C SER A 707 16.08 3.87 24.44
N LEU A 708 16.40 4.61 25.50
CA LEU A 708 17.73 5.10 25.85
C LEU A 708 18.09 4.72 27.30
N GLY A 709 19.38 4.74 27.63
CA GLY A 709 19.95 4.32 28.90
C GLY A 709 20.44 2.87 28.89
N THR A 710 20.47 2.19 30.03
CA THR A 710 21.03 0.83 30.19
C THR A 710 20.19 -0.31 29.57
N ASN A 711 19.28 0.03 28.66
CA ASN A 711 18.45 -0.87 27.86
C ASN A 711 18.17 -0.09 26.56
N THR A 712 19.22 0.18 25.79
CA THR A 712 19.10 0.99 24.57
C THR A 712 18.49 0.14 23.47
N ALA A 713 17.53 0.69 22.72
CA ALA A 713 16.89 -0.01 21.61
C ALA A 713 16.43 0.99 20.57
N GLY A 714 16.60 0.67 19.29
CA GLY A 714 16.29 1.55 18.18
C GLY A 714 16.75 0.97 16.87
N SER A 715 16.80 1.80 15.83
CA SER A 715 17.30 1.45 14.51
C SER A 715 18.41 2.39 14.08
N PHE A 716 19.36 1.87 13.30
CA PHE A 716 20.37 2.67 12.61
C PHE A 716 19.95 2.92 11.17
N SER A 717 20.30 4.09 10.65
CA SER A 717 20.29 4.43 9.22
C SER A 717 21.62 5.08 8.83
N MET A 718 22.02 4.96 7.57
CA MET A 718 23.19 5.69 7.06
C MET A 718 22.85 7.18 6.99
N ARG A 719 23.62 8.04 7.67
CA ARG A 719 23.38 9.49 7.66
C ARG A 719 24.14 10.20 6.55
N LEU A 720 25.40 9.84 6.34
CA LEU A 720 26.24 10.42 5.29
C LEU A 720 27.45 9.51 5.01
N ASP A 721 27.51 8.96 3.79
CA ASP A 721 28.69 8.29 3.24
C ASP A 721 29.69 9.36 2.77
N PHE A 722 30.72 9.61 3.56
CA PHE A 722 31.74 10.64 3.29
C PHE A 722 32.68 10.22 2.16
N SER A 723 32.87 8.91 2.00
CA SER A 723 33.62 8.30 0.90
C SER A 723 33.05 8.71 -0.48
N THR A 724 31.72 8.81 -0.63
CA THR A 724 31.07 9.24 -1.89
C THR A 724 31.35 10.69 -2.26
N ILE A 725 31.62 11.57 -1.28
CA ILE A 725 31.96 12.98 -1.51
C ILE A 725 33.47 13.26 -1.49
N GLY A 726 34.29 12.21 -1.44
CA GLY A 726 35.75 12.27 -1.59
C GLY A 726 36.50 12.64 -0.31
N VAL A 727 35.88 12.46 0.84
CA VAL A 727 36.54 12.43 2.15
C VAL A 727 36.87 10.97 2.46
N THR A 728 38.10 10.70 2.90
CA THR A 728 38.59 9.34 3.22
C THR A 728 39.50 9.43 4.46
N THR A 729 39.03 10.17 5.45
CA THR A 729 39.75 10.49 6.68
C THR A 729 38.71 10.60 7.76
N ASP A 730 38.92 9.83 8.81
CA ASP A 730 38.15 9.77 10.03
C ASP A 730 37.60 11.14 10.50
N VAL A 731 36.32 11.13 10.87
CA VAL A 731 35.51 12.27 11.35
C VAL A 731 35.41 12.18 12.87
N ARG A 732 36.42 12.72 13.56
CA ARG A 732 36.51 12.68 15.03
C ARG A 732 35.41 13.44 15.78
N ALA A 733 34.83 14.47 15.18
CA ALA A 733 33.86 15.30 15.87
C ALA A 733 32.78 15.80 14.94
N VAL A 734 31.54 15.80 15.44
CA VAL A 734 30.40 16.38 14.73
C VAL A 734 29.46 17.16 15.64
N ALA A 735 29.06 18.35 15.17
CA ALA A 735 27.97 19.13 15.74
C ALA A 735 26.98 19.55 14.65
N PHE A 736 25.68 19.42 14.91
CA PHE A 736 24.63 19.78 13.96
C PHE A 736 24.17 21.23 14.12
N VAL A 737 23.79 21.87 13.01
CA VAL A 737 23.15 23.18 12.97
C VAL A 737 21.95 23.16 12.01
N GLU A 738 20.76 23.46 12.55
CA GLU A 738 19.51 23.77 11.81
C GLU A 738 19.64 25.05 10.95
#